data_AF-A0A139WSM5-F1
#
_entry.id   AF-A0A139WSM5-F1
#
_cell.length_a   1.000
_cell.length_b   1.000
_cell.length_c   1.000
_cell.angle_alpha   90.00
_cell.angle_beta   90.00
_cell.angle_gamma   90.00
#
_symmetry.space_group_name_H-M   'P 1'
#
loop_
_entity.id
_entity.type
_entity.pdbx_description
1 polymer ?
#
loop_
_entity_poly.entity_id
_entity_poly.type
_entity_poly.pdbx_seq_one_letter_code
_entity_poly.pdbx_strand_id
1 'polypeptide(L)'
;MIPQFTKKLSSLLSVVNSYCQHKAIATLSVKQSVLAASILMAGLVLATRYTGALQFLELLAFDQMVRLVSNSEPDERLLVVTITEADIEQLKQWPISDQTLAKALKNLQQYKPKVIGIDLYRNLPVPPGENALLKELRLPNVISIYELGGMDTEGVASIPGVSPEQTGFNDLLLDPDGVIRRNLMYAYEGEKKYYSFSLRLSLKYLAEQNISFKTTPDGLQLGSTTFPALSTHSGGYHNLDNAGYQAIASYRSADVARQVTFSQVLRGEINPNLVKDRVVLIGTTAPSIKDIFFTPYNAGQSAKPRTPGVFLHAQFVSQLLKTTLDREPLIWFWSEWEEALWIFSWALIGGVLACRLRHPLFLGVVGVVSWAGLYGVCFYIFLQGGWIPFVPASLTLITTGISTFCYVLLRSSLHDPLTDLPNRDCFLKSLEVAIANSQFRQNMRFAVLFLNLDRFKIINESLGYQVGDQLLKNTAQRLKASVRSRGTVARVGGDEFAILLGNINHTSEATQLADELQQQISQPFQKDGQEIFTSISIGIAFNQSELNYHPVELLRDAHIAMYRAKDLGKARHQVFATGMHTQVIKRFQLEADLRRGIELEELYLVYQPIVSLITETIAGFEALIRWNHPKYGFVSPLEFISVAEETGLIIPLGKWIFQAACRQLSIWQAQFPANPSLMMSINLSGQQLTQPDLVEYVEQSLKETGLDGRSVKLEITESVAMKDVEAAISIMLRLRGLNLRLSIDDFGTGYSSLSYLHRFPVNTLKIDRSFVSRMEDTDEDAAIVQTIIMLSHSLGMDVVAEGVETVEQKAKLQALNCEYGQGYFFAKPLDSKTATALLQSQFSTLDSCSVEEQYKMPQA
;
A
#
# COMPACT_ATOMS: atom_id res chain seq x y z
N MET A 1 -24.35 17.83 0.94
CA MET A 1 -22.97 18.32 0.69
C MET A 1 -21.96 17.18 0.49
N ILE A 2 -22.04 16.07 1.25
CA ILE A 2 -21.16 14.89 1.11
C ILE A 2 -21.25 14.16 -0.26
N PRO A 3 -22.42 14.03 -0.93
CA PRO A 3 -22.53 13.33 -2.22
C PRO A 3 -21.98 14.10 -3.43
N GLN A 4 -21.87 15.43 -3.33
CA GLN A 4 -21.27 16.26 -4.38
C GLN A 4 -19.73 16.26 -4.28
N PHE A 5 -19.21 16.07 -3.06
CA PHE A 5 -17.77 15.95 -2.83
C PHE A 5 -17.24 14.61 -3.38
N THR A 6 -17.98 13.52 -3.23
CA THR A 6 -17.62 12.20 -3.80
C THR A 6 -17.67 12.19 -5.33
N LYS A 7 -18.64 12.87 -5.95
CA LYS A 7 -18.71 13.03 -7.42
C LYS A 7 -17.57 13.88 -8.01
N LYS A 8 -17.15 14.94 -7.30
CA LYS A 8 -15.96 15.74 -7.69
C LYS A 8 -14.67 14.97 -7.46
N LEU A 9 -14.58 14.16 -6.40
CA LEU A 9 -13.44 13.27 -6.16
C LEU A 9 -13.33 12.23 -7.28
N SER A 10 -14.44 11.63 -7.71
CA SER A 10 -14.44 10.65 -8.80
C SER A 10 -14.06 11.26 -10.15
N SER A 11 -14.46 12.51 -10.42
CA SER A 11 -14.07 13.21 -11.67
C SER A 11 -12.60 13.67 -11.65
N LEU A 12 -12.09 14.07 -10.48
CA LEU A 12 -10.65 14.35 -10.31
C LEU A 12 -9.83 13.05 -10.43
N LEU A 13 -10.31 11.95 -9.85
CA LEU A 13 -9.71 10.63 -10.00
C LEU A 13 -9.73 10.15 -11.46
N SER A 14 -10.79 10.39 -12.23
CA SER A 14 -10.82 10.02 -13.65
C SER A 14 -9.87 10.85 -14.51
N VAL A 15 -9.71 12.14 -14.20
CA VAL A 15 -8.74 13.03 -14.89
C VAL A 15 -7.30 12.64 -14.53
N VAL A 16 -7.01 12.35 -13.26
CA VAL A 16 -5.69 11.85 -12.82
C VAL A 16 -5.40 10.47 -13.41
N ASN A 17 -6.42 9.60 -13.53
CA ASN A 17 -6.29 8.27 -14.13
C ASN A 17 -6.06 8.34 -15.64
N SER A 18 -6.66 9.31 -16.34
CA SER A 18 -6.38 9.60 -17.75
C SER A 18 -4.98 10.20 -17.96
N TYR A 19 -4.49 11.04 -17.04
CA TYR A 19 -3.14 11.60 -17.11
C TYR A 19 -2.05 10.56 -16.78
N CYS A 20 -2.34 9.61 -15.88
CA CYS A 20 -1.44 8.50 -15.54
C CYS A 20 -1.35 7.41 -16.63
N GLN A 21 -2.23 7.44 -17.65
CA GLN A 21 -2.16 6.52 -18.80
C GLN A 21 -0.95 6.78 -19.72
N HIS A 22 -0.28 7.94 -19.60
CA HIS A 22 0.99 8.22 -20.29
C HIS A 22 2.21 7.80 -19.46
N LYS A 23 2.60 6.53 -19.60
CA LYS A 23 3.95 5.90 -19.56
C LYS A 23 5.05 6.29 -18.54
N ALA A 24 4.90 7.26 -17.62
CA ALA A 24 6.03 7.71 -16.78
C ALA A 24 5.79 7.72 -15.26
N ILE A 25 4.54 7.76 -14.77
CA ILE A 25 4.28 7.96 -13.32
C ILE A 25 4.30 6.63 -12.53
N ALA A 26 4.23 5.48 -13.21
CA ALA A 26 4.10 4.17 -12.58
C ALA A 26 5.43 3.49 -12.14
N THR A 27 6.59 4.14 -12.33
CA THR A 27 7.91 3.50 -12.11
C THR A 27 8.69 4.02 -10.90
N LEU A 28 8.28 5.14 -10.29
CA LEU A 28 8.99 5.72 -9.16
C LEU A 28 8.73 4.90 -7.89
N SER A 29 9.77 4.57 -7.13
CA SER A 29 9.60 4.01 -5.78
C SER A 29 8.92 5.02 -4.84
N VAL A 30 8.28 4.54 -3.77
CA VAL A 30 7.63 5.41 -2.76
C VAL A 30 8.57 6.50 -2.21
N LYS A 31 9.87 6.20 -2.09
CA LYS A 31 10.87 7.19 -1.65
C LYS A 31 11.12 8.27 -2.70
N GLN A 32 11.24 7.87 -3.98
CA GLN A 32 11.44 8.81 -5.07
C GLN A 32 10.19 9.67 -5.32
N SER A 33 8.99 9.13 -5.10
CA SER A 33 7.75 9.91 -5.20
C SER A 33 7.65 10.98 -4.11
N VAL A 34 8.10 10.70 -2.88
CA VAL A 34 8.17 11.72 -1.80
C VAL A 34 9.08 12.87 -2.19
N LEU A 35 10.29 12.56 -2.69
CA LEU A 35 11.24 13.60 -3.09
C LEU A 35 10.70 14.42 -4.26
N ALA A 36 10.17 13.77 -5.29
CA ALA A 36 9.59 14.45 -6.44
C ALA A 36 8.39 15.34 -6.05
N ALA A 37 7.48 14.84 -5.22
CA ALA A 37 6.36 15.61 -4.71
C ALA A 37 6.83 16.81 -3.87
N SER A 38 7.85 16.63 -3.03
CA SER A 38 8.40 17.69 -2.19
C SER A 38 9.03 18.82 -3.03
N ILE A 39 9.83 18.47 -4.05
CA ILE A 39 10.43 19.44 -4.97
C ILE A 39 9.34 20.21 -5.72
N LEU A 40 8.37 19.49 -6.28
CA LEU A 40 7.30 20.09 -7.08
C LEU A 40 6.41 21.02 -6.23
N MET A 41 5.99 20.58 -5.05
CA MET A 41 5.14 21.39 -4.17
C MET A 41 5.90 22.58 -3.57
N ALA A 42 7.16 22.40 -3.17
CA ALA A 42 7.99 23.52 -2.72
C ALA A 42 8.18 24.57 -3.83
N GLY A 43 8.48 24.13 -5.06
CA GLY A 43 8.58 25.02 -6.22
C GLY A 43 7.29 25.77 -6.53
N LEU A 44 6.13 25.09 -6.49
CA LEU A 44 4.82 25.71 -6.71
C LEU A 44 4.50 26.76 -5.64
N VAL A 45 4.76 26.45 -4.36
CA VAL A 45 4.51 27.37 -3.26
C VAL A 45 5.48 28.56 -3.30
N LEU A 46 6.75 28.35 -3.62
CA LEU A 46 7.71 29.44 -3.83
C LEU A 46 7.31 30.34 -5.01
N ALA A 47 6.85 29.77 -6.12
CA ALA A 47 6.32 30.54 -7.24
C ALA A 47 5.09 31.36 -6.83
N THR A 48 4.17 30.77 -6.06
CA THR A 48 2.98 31.46 -5.52
C THR A 48 3.35 32.56 -4.53
N ARG A 49 4.41 32.36 -3.74
CA ARG A 49 4.96 33.41 -2.87
C ARG A 49 5.51 34.57 -3.70
N TYR A 50 6.23 34.27 -4.78
CA TYR A 50 6.82 35.29 -5.67
C TYR A 50 5.78 36.11 -6.45
N THR A 51 4.50 35.72 -6.48
CA THR A 51 3.43 36.57 -7.02
C THR A 51 2.80 37.49 -5.96
N GLY A 52 3.22 37.40 -4.70
CA GLY A 52 2.63 38.13 -3.58
C GLY A 52 1.31 37.54 -3.06
N ALA A 53 0.78 36.46 -3.65
CA ALA A 53 -0.51 35.88 -3.27
C ALA A 53 -0.57 35.40 -1.81
N LEU A 54 0.58 35.07 -1.21
CA LEU A 54 0.68 34.63 0.18
C LEU A 54 0.95 35.77 1.19
N GLN A 55 1.28 36.99 0.73
CA GLN A 55 1.68 38.11 1.58
C GLN A 55 0.61 38.43 2.63
N PHE A 56 -0.65 38.52 2.22
CA PHE A 56 -1.74 38.86 3.14
C PHE A 56 -1.85 37.88 4.33
N LEU A 57 -1.72 36.57 4.06
CA LEU A 57 -1.79 35.55 5.10
C LEU A 57 -0.57 35.59 6.02
N GLU A 58 0.61 35.88 5.46
CA GLU A 58 1.85 36.00 6.25
C GLU A 58 1.82 37.23 7.17
N LEU A 59 1.28 38.35 6.70
CA LEU A 59 1.06 39.55 7.52
C LEU A 59 0.02 39.32 8.63
N LEU A 60 -1.03 38.56 8.36
CA LEU A 60 -1.98 38.16 9.40
C LEU A 60 -1.33 37.26 10.46
N ALA A 61 -0.45 36.35 10.05
CA ALA A 61 0.30 35.50 10.96
C ALA A 61 1.25 36.34 11.84
N PHE A 62 1.95 37.31 11.24
CA PHE A 62 2.76 38.30 11.95
C PHE A 62 1.93 39.05 13.01
N ASP A 63 0.76 39.58 12.63
CA ASP A 63 -0.11 40.31 13.57
C ASP A 63 -0.58 39.44 14.74
N GLN A 64 -0.86 38.15 14.48
CA GLN A 64 -1.18 37.22 15.56
C GLN A 64 0.00 37.02 16.50
N MET A 65 1.21 36.85 15.99
CA MET A 65 2.40 36.69 16.82
C MET A 65 2.66 37.94 17.67
N VAL A 66 2.55 39.15 17.08
CA VAL A 66 2.66 40.42 17.82
C VAL A 66 1.69 40.48 19.00
N ARG A 67 0.42 40.11 18.78
CA ARG A 67 -0.61 40.10 19.83
C ARG A 67 -0.33 39.10 20.96
N LEU A 68 0.41 38.03 20.69
CA LEU A 68 0.78 37.02 21.69
C LEU A 68 2.01 37.43 22.51
N VAL A 69 2.92 38.22 21.95
CA VAL A 69 4.13 38.70 22.65
C VAL A 69 3.81 39.84 23.64
N SER A 70 2.76 40.63 23.37
CA SER A 70 2.56 41.92 24.04
C SER A 70 2.15 41.83 25.51
N ASN A 71 2.99 42.36 26.41
CA ASN A 71 2.69 42.62 27.83
C ASN A 71 3.75 43.52 28.52
N SER A 72 4.43 44.41 27.78
CA SER A 72 5.45 45.30 28.37
C SER A 72 4.82 46.50 29.08
N GLU A 73 5.43 46.93 30.20
CA GLU A 73 5.07 48.19 30.85
C GLU A 73 5.34 49.41 29.94
N PRO A 74 4.61 50.52 30.12
CA PRO A 74 4.85 51.77 29.38
C PRO A 74 6.29 52.24 29.52
N ASP A 75 6.89 52.75 28.43
CA ASP A 75 8.25 53.28 28.44
C ASP A 75 8.32 54.53 29.31
N GLU A 76 9.06 54.45 30.41
CA GLU A 76 9.19 55.55 31.36
C GLU A 76 9.83 56.80 30.75
N ARG A 77 10.55 56.68 29.64
CA ARG A 77 11.18 57.82 28.93
C ARG A 77 10.15 58.69 28.20
N LEU A 78 8.92 58.21 28.03
CA LEU A 78 7.90 58.84 27.21
C LEU A 78 6.70 59.31 28.02
N LEU A 79 6.18 60.49 27.66
CA LEU A 79 4.89 61.02 28.12
C LEU A 79 4.08 61.45 26.91
N VAL A 80 2.83 61.01 26.82
CA VAL A 80 1.89 61.47 25.79
C VAL A 80 0.88 62.43 26.43
N VAL A 81 0.85 63.65 25.92
CA VAL A 81 -0.17 64.65 26.19
C VAL A 81 -1.28 64.48 25.16
N THR A 82 -2.41 63.95 25.59
CA THR A 82 -3.55 63.64 24.74
C THR A 82 -4.49 64.83 24.65
N ILE A 83 -4.80 65.27 23.43
CA ILE A 83 -5.93 66.18 23.18
C ILE A 83 -7.16 65.33 22.87
N THR A 84 -8.03 65.23 23.87
CA THR A 84 -9.26 64.41 23.81
C THR A 84 -10.44 65.18 23.22
N GLU A 85 -11.53 64.49 22.88
CA GLU A 85 -12.77 65.14 22.43
C GLU A 85 -13.28 66.16 23.48
N ALA A 86 -13.19 65.81 24.76
CA ALA A 86 -13.57 66.68 25.87
C ALA A 86 -12.70 67.95 25.93
N ASP A 87 -11.40 67.85 25.61
CA ASP A 87 -10.52 69.02 25.52
C ASP A 87 -10.95 69.95 24.37
N ILE A 88 -11.31 69.39 23.21
CA ILE A 88 -11.77 70.16 22.05
C ILE A 88 -13.10 70.87 22.35
N GLU A 89 -14.06 70.15 22.94
CA GLU A 89 -15.35 70.71 23.35
C GLU A 89 -15.20 71.82 24.40
N GLN A 90 -14.31 71.62 25.40
CA GLN A 90 -14.03 72.61 26.43
C GLN A 90 -13.40 73.88 25.85
N LEU A 91 -12.49 73.74 24.88
CA LEU A 91 -11.83 74.86 24.21
C LEU A 91 -12.73 75.58 23.20
N LYS A 92 -13.82 74.94 22.74
CA LYS A 92 -14.80 75.46 21.76
C LYS A 92 -14.18 75.92 20.43
N GLN A 93 -12.96 75.50 20.11
CA GLN A 93 -12.21 75.92 18.93
C GLN A 93 -11.23 74.81 18.51
N TRP A 94 -11.29 74.42 17.23
CA TRP A 94 -10.30 73.55 16.58
C TRP A 94 -9.95 74.11 15.19
N PRO A 95 -8.67 74.17 14.79
CA PRO A 95 -7.47 73.86 15.57
C PRO A 95 -7.30 74.76 16.81
N ILE A 96 -6.57 74.27 17.82
CA ILE A 96 -6.33 75.01 19.08
C ILE A 96 -5.59 76.33 18.78
N SER A 97 -6.03 77.45 19.37
CA SER A 97 -5.38 78.76 19.17
C SER A 97 -3.90 78.78 19.55
N ASP A 98 -3.11 79.59 18.85
CA ASP A 98 -1.66 79.72 19.04
C ASP A 98 -1.33 80.10 20.50
N GLN A 99 -2.12 80.98 21.12
CA GLN A 99 -1.99 81.38 22.52
C GLN A 99 -2.15 80.20 23.48
N THR A 100 -3.11 79.31 23.21
CA THR A 100 -3.40 78.16 24.07
C THR A 100 -2.29 77.12 23.96
N LEU A 101 -1.83 76.83 22.74
CA LEU A 101 -0.69 75.94 22.54
C LEU A 101 0.59 76.51 23.15
N ALA A 102 0.86 77.81 22.98
CA ALA A 102 2.00 78.48 23.60
C ALA A 102 1.95 78.37 25.14
N LYS A 103 0.76 78.53 25.75
CA LYS A 103 0.58 78.34 27.19
C LYS A 103 0.87 76.91 27.63
N ALA A 104 0.39 75.90 26.89
CA ALA A 104 0.66 74.50 27.20
C ALA A 104 2.16 74.18 27.10
N LEU A 105 2.83 74.63 26.04
CA LEU A 105 4.28 74.47 25.88
C LEU A 105 5.03 75.15 27.03
N LYS A 106 4.70 76.39 27.36
CA LYS A 106 5.31 77.13 28.47
C LYS A 106 5.14 76.39 29.80
N ASN A 107 3.98 75.80 30.07
CA ASN A 107 3.74 75.02 31.29
C ASN A 107 4.60 73.74 31.33
N LEU A 108 4.74 73.03 30.20
CA LEU A 108 5.61 71.86 30.11
C LEU A 108 7.09 72.22 30.28
N GLN A 109 7.54 73.31 29.65
CA GLN A 109 8.93 73.77 29.69
C GLN A 109 9.43 74.08 31.12
N GLN A 110 8.54 74.49 32.03
CA GLN A 110 8.88 74.72 33.44
C GLN A 110 9.47 73.47 34.13
N TYR A 111 9.06 72.28 33.68
CA TYR A 111 9.52 71.01 34.23
C TYR A 111 10.74 70.42 33.50
N LYS A 112 11.34 71.17 32.55
CA LYS A 112 12.56 70.80 31.81
C LYS A 112 12.45 69.43 31.10
N PRO A 113 11.52 69.26 30.15
CA PRO A 113 11.49 68.07 29.31
C PRO A 113 12.71 68.03 28.42
N LYS A 114 13.17 66.81 28.08
CA LYS A 114 14.32 66.62 27.20
C LYS A 114 14.02 67.12 25.79
N VAL A 115 12.84 66.77 25.30
CA VAL A 115 12.32 67.18 24.01
C VAL A 115 10.80 67.13 24.03
N ILE A 116 10.15 68.08 23.37
CA ILE A 116 8.71 68.15 23.15
C ILE A 116 8.45 67.97 21.66
N GLY A 117 7.75 66.90 21.29
CA GLY A 117 7.21 66.69 19.95
C GLY A 117 5.78 67.19 19.85
N ILE A 118 5.50 67.96 18.82
CA ILE A 118 4.16 68.45 18.49
C ILE A 118 3.66 67.69 17.27
N ASP A 119 2.80 66.72 17.52
CA ASP A 119 2.07 65.93 16.51
C ASP A 119 0.74 66.62 16.18
N LEU A 120 0.84 67.83 15.63
CA LEU A 120 -0.30 68.63 15.17
C LEU A 120 0.10 69.34 13.87
N TYR A 121 -0.60 69.03 12.78
CA TYR A 121 -0.42 69.73 11.51
C TYR A 121 -0.88 71.18 11.62
N ARG A 122 0.06 72.12 11.45
CA ARG A 122 -0.17 73.55 11.63
C ARG A 122 0.58 74.36 10.57
N ASN A 123 0.10 74.31 9.33
CA ASN A 123 0.66 75.07 8.22
C ASN A 123 0.26 76.55 8.21
N LEU A 124 -0.81 76.93 8.93
CA LEU A 124 -1.33 78.30 9.02
C LEU A 124 -1.42 78.78 10.48
N PRO A 125 -1.15 80.07 10.77
CA PRO A 125 -1.34 80.67 12.10
C PRO A 125 -2.81 80.60 12.55
N VAL A 126 -3.05 80.37 13.85
CA VAL A 126 -4.40 80.28 14.44
C VAL A 126 -4.52 81.32 15.55
N PRO A 127 -4.98 82.55 15.24
CA PRO A 127 -5.01 83.64 16.21
C PRO A 127 -5.99 83.36 17.37
N PRO A 128 -5.80 84.01 18.54
CA PRO A 128 -4.69 84.90 18.90
C PRO A 128 -3.42 84.14 19.32
N GLY A 129 -2.26 84.81 19.31
CA GLY A 129 -1.05 84.35 20.01
C GLY A 129 0.13 83.86 19.18
N GLU A 130 0.16 84.12 17.87
CA GLU A 130 1.22 83.68 16.94
C GLU A 130 2.65 83.95 17.46
N ASN A 131 2.95 85.19 17.87
CA ASN A 131 4.26 85.56 18.40
C ASN A 131 4.63 84.81 19.70
N ALA A 132 3.64 84.51 20.55
CA ALA A 132 3.87 83.77 21.78
C ALA A 132 4.19 82.30 21.47
N LEU A 133 3.51 81.71 20.48
CA LEU A 133 3.79 80.36 20.02
C LEU A 133 5.17 80.27 19.35
N LEU A 134 5.49 81.19 18.43
CA LEU A 134 6.80 81.23 17.77
C LEU A 134 7.97 81.32 18.76
N LYS A 135 7.79 82.04 19.88
CA LYS A 135 8.80 82.10 20.94
C LYS A 135 9.06 80.73 21.56
N GLU A 136 8.01 79.97 21.86
CA GLU A 136 8.15 78.62 22.45
C GLU A 136 8.66 77.59 21.41
N LEU A 137 8.23 77.70 20.15
CA LEU A 137 8.68 76.80 19.07
C LEU A 137 10.17 76.98 18.71
N ARG A 138 10.72 78.18 18.87
CA ARG A 138 12.14 78.47 18.66
C ARG A 138 13.05 77.89 19.75
N LEU A 139 12.50 77.34 20.83
CA LEU A 139 13.29 76.65 21.84
C LEU A 139 13.85 75.35 21.24
N PRO A 140 15.16 75.06 21.42
CA PRO A 140 15.86 74.01 20.67
C PRO A 140 15.40 72.59 21.01
N ASN A 141 14.56 72.41 22.04
CA ASN A 141 13.99 71.13 22.47
C ASN A 141 12.57 70.91 21.94
N VAL A 142 12.04 71.76 21.07
CA VAL A 142 10.73 71.56 20.44
C VAL A 142 10.90 71.09 19.00
N ILE A 143 10.16 70.05 18.62
CA ILE A 143 10.11 69.49 17.27
C ILE A 143 8.67 69.46 16.78
N SER A 144 8.40 69.96 15.58
CA SER A 144 7.07 69.95 14.96
C SER A 144 6.97 68.95 13.79
N ILE A 145 5.82 68.29 13.68
CA ILE A 145 5.54 67.37 12.57
C ILE A 145 5.15 68.12 11.29
N TYR A 146 5.43 67.50 10.14
CA TYR A 146 4.88 67.88 8.84
C TYR A 146 4.59 66.64 8.00
N GLU A 147 3.80 66.77 6.95
CA GLU A 147 3.46 65.67 6.05
C GLU A 147 4.17 65.86 4.70
N LEU A 148 4.87 64.83 4.23
CA LEU A 148 5.46 64.83 2.88
C LEU A 148 4.33 64.61 1.86
N GLY A 149 4.27 65.44 0.82
CA GLY A 149 3.33 65.25 -0.28
C GLY A 149 3.71 64.03 -1.13
N GLY A 150 2.70 63.33 -1.64
CA GLY A 150 2.86 62.24 -2.60
C GLY A 150 2.66 62.70 -4.05
N MET A 151 2.56 61.76 -4.99
CA MET A 151 2.22 62.08 -6.40
C MET A 151 0.81 62.67 -6.55
N ASP A 152 -0.14 62.29 -5.67
CA ASP A 152 -1.56 62.66 -5.74
C ASP A 152 -2.05 63.47 -4.52
N THR A 153 -1.19 63.76 -3.54
CA THR A 153 -1.55 64.46 -2.29
C THR A 153 -0.63 65.65 -2.04
N GLU A 154 -1.23 66.83 -1.82
CA GLU A 154 -0.48 67.98 -1.34
C GLU A 154 -0.03 67.73 0.11
N GLY A 155 1.28 67.78 0.35
CA GLY A 155 1.84 67.65 1.69
C GLY A 155 1.49 68.84 2.58
N VAL A 156 1.45 68.62 3.89
CA VAL A 156 1.20 69.69 4.87
C VAL A 156 2.53 70.19 5.43
N ALA A 157 2.90 71.43 5.09
CA ALA A 157 4.12 72.05 5.60
C ALA A 157 4.10 72.23 7.14
N SER A 158 5.28 72.22 7.75
CA SER A 158 5.46 72.57 9.16
C SER A 158 5.09 74.03 9.45
N ILE A 159 4.94 74.36 10.73
CA ILE A 159 4.71 75.73 11.22
C ILE A 159 5.75 76.70 10.64
N PRO A 160 5.32 77.80 9.98
CA PRO A 160 6.23 78.82 9.47
C PRO A 160 7.14 79.40 10.57
N GLY A 161 8.43 79.56 10.29
CA GLY A 161 9.39 80.17 11.22
C GLY A 161 10.11 79.21 12.17
N VAL A 162 9.94 77.89 12.00
CA VAL A 162 10.70 76.83 12.69
C VAL A 162 11.86 76.34 11.79
N SER A 163 13.04 76.09 12.39
CA SER A 163 14.21 75.60 11.65
C SER A 163 13.97 74.18 11.09
N PRO A 164 14.49 73.82 9.90
CA PRO A 164 14.42 72.45 9.36
C PRO A 164 14.99 71.35 10.26
N GLU A 165 15.86 71.70 11.22
CA GLU A 165 16.39 70.77 12.22
C GLU A 165 15.39 70.44 13.34
N GLN A 166 14.41 71.32 13.52
CA GLN A 166 13.32 71.22 14.49
C GLN A 166 12.02 70.76 13.84
N THR A 167 12.08 70.24 12.61
CA THR A 167 10.94 69.65 11.93
C THR A 167 11.26 68.22 11.52
N GLY A 168 10.23 67.35 11.55
CA GLY A 168 10.33 65.97 11.08
C GLY A 168 9.05 65.55 10.36
N PHE A 169 9.19 64.72 9.33
CA PHE A 169 8.04 64.28 8.54
C PHE A 169 7.27 63.16 9.25
N ASN A 170 6.00 62.97 8.88
CA ASN A 170 5.16 61.89 9.40
C ASN A 170 5.74 60.50 9.08
N ASP A 171 6.10 59.75 10.14
CA ASP A 171 6.71 58.42 10.04
C ASP A 171 5.75 57.30 9.61
N LEU A 172 4.45 57.59 9.56
CA LEU A 172 3.39 56.58 9.43
C LEU A 172 3.27 56.10 7.98
N LEU A 173 3.57 54.82 7.76
CA LEU A 173 3.45 54.17 6.46
C LEU A 173 2.34 53.10 6.51
N LEU A 174 1.36 53.25 5.62
CA LEU A 174 0.27 52.29 5.48
C LEU A 174 0.69 51.13 4.58
N ASP A 175 0.52 49.90 5.08
CA ASP A 175 0.59 48.71 4.23
C ASP A 175 -0.67 48.60 3.35
N PRO A 176 -0.65 47.76 2.29
CA PRO A 176 -1.79 47.61 1.37
C PRO A 176 -3.13 47.24 2.03
N ASP A 177 -3.10 46.66 3.23
CA ASP A 177 -4.28 46.31 4.03
C ASP A 177 -4.70 47.40 5.03
N GLY A 178 -4.05 48.56 4.99
CA GLY A 178 -4.35 49.73 5.83
C GLY A 178 -3.82 49.63 7.27
N VAL A 179 -3.00 48.63 7.58
CA VAL A 179 -2.38 48.44 8.90
C VAL A 179 -0.96 49.00 8.89
N ILE A 180 -0.57 49.68 9.96
CA ILE A 180 0.78 50.21 10.10
C ILE A 180 1.67 49.15 10.75
N ARG A 181 2.64 48.62 9.98
CA ARG A 181 3.66 47.68 10.47
C ARG A 181 5.08 48.16 10.26
N ARG A 182 5.25 49.27 9.56
CA ARG A 182 6.55 49.84 9.18
C ARG A 182 6.67 51.26 9.70
N ASN A 183 7.90 51.62 10.03
CA ASN A 183 8.29 52.96 10.43
C ASN A 183 9.26 53.50 9.37
N LEU A 184 8.91 54.60 8.71
CA LEU A 184 9.76 55.30 7.75
C LEU A 184 10.65 56.30 8.49
N MET A 185 11.92 55.95 8.71
CA MET A 185 12.81 56.71 9.59
C MET A 185 13.54 57.85 8.87
N TYR A 186 13.87 57.66 7.60
CA TYR A 186 14.66 58.59 6.80
C TYR A 186 14.29 58.46 5.34
N ALA A 187 14.12 59.59 4.65
CA ALA A 187 13.83 59.64 3.23
C ALA A 187 14.79 60.61 2.54
N TYR A 188 14.95 60.46 1.22
CA TYR A 188 15.77 61.35 0.43
C TYR A 188 15.13 61.62 -0.93
N GLU A 189 15.33 62.83 -1.43
CA GLU A 189 14.87 63.28 -2.75
C GLU A 189 16.04 63.99 -3.42
N GLY A 190 16.68 63.34 -4.39
CA GLY A 190 17.98 63.78 -4.91
C GLY A 190 19.04 63.81 -3.79
N GLU A 191 19.64 64.98 -3.57
CA GLU A 191 20.62 65.20 -2.48
C GLU A 191 19.97 65.62 -1.14
N LYS A 192 18.67 65.96 -1.15
CA LYS A 192 17.98 66.48 0.03
C LYS A 192 17.58 65.34 0.96
N LYS A 193 17.93 65.47 2.23
CA LYS A 193 17.70 64.48 3.28
C LYS A 193 16.54 64.90 4.16
N TYR A 194 15.61 63.99 4.38
CA TYR A 194 14.47 64.17 5.26
C TYR A 194 14.54 63.20 6.43
N TYR A 195 14.21 63.69 7.61
CA TYR A 195 14.22 62.92 8.85
C TYR A 195 12.82 62.84 9.40
N SER A 196 12.44 61.64 9.79
CA SER A 196 11.13 61.35 10.34
C SER A 196 10.98 62.04 11.70
N PHE A 197 9.76 62.40 12.07
CA PHE A 197 9.39 63.00 13.35
C PHE A 197 9.90 62.16 14.54
N SER A 198 9.68 60.85 14.55
CA SER A 198 10.17 59.97 15.61
C SER A 198 11.70 59.90 15.66
N LEU A 199 12.38 59.89 14.49
CA LEU A 199 13.84 59.92 14.45
C LEU A 199 14.40 61.23 14.99
N ARG A 200 13.80 62.39 14.64
CA ARG A 200 14.22 63.70 15.14
C ARG A 200 14.10 63.79 16.66
N LEU A 201 12.98 63.32 17.22
CA LEU A 201 12.78 63.29 18.67
C LEU A 201 13.82 62.40 19.37
N SER A 202 14.06 61.22 18.80
CA SER A 202 15.04 60.27 19.33
C SER A 202 16.47 60.85 19.27
N LEU A 203 16.87 61.43 18.14
CA LEU A 203 18.17 62.08 17.99
C LEU A 203 18.36 63.23 18.99
N LYS A 204 17.31 64.04 19.23
CA LYS A 204 17.39 65.13 20.19
C LYS A 204 17.53 64.62 21.62
N TYR A 205 16.80 63.56 21.98
CA TYR A 205 16.94 62.90 23.28
C TYR A 205 18.35 62.34 23.50
N LEU A 206 18.94 61.75 22.46
CA LEU A 206 20.26 61.10 22.49
C LEU A 206 21.44 62.07 22.34
N ALA A 207 21.22 63.32 21.90
CA ALA A 207 22.28 64.28 21.58
C ALA A 207 23.24 64.55 22.75
N GLU A 208 22.75 64.59 23.99
CA GLU A 208 23.58 64.79 25.19
C GLU A 208 24.45 63.57 25.56
N GLN A 209 24.20 62.41 24.95
CA GLN A 209 24.95 61.18 25.20
C GLN A 209 26.08 60.95 24.16
N ASN A 210 26.37 61.93 23.30
CA ASN A 210 27.39 61.85 22.23
C ASN A 210 27.21 60.65 21.28
N ILE A 211 25.98 60.20 21.06
CA ILE A 211 25.67 59.09 20.15
C ILE A 211 25.69 59.61 18.71
N SER A 212 26.60 59.10 17.88
CA SER A 212 26.72 59.50 16.48
C SER A 212 25.60 58.93 15.62
N PHE A 213 25.09 59.73 14.68
CA PHE A 213 24.16 59.30 13.64
C PHE A 213 24.87 59.25 12.28
N LYS A 214 24.76 58.12 11.57
CA LYS A 214 25.28 57.96 10.21
C LYS A 214 24.33 57.14 9.35
N THR A 215 24.25 57.46 8.07
CA THR A 215 23.51 56.70 7.06
C THR A 215 24.50 55.94 6.18
N THR A 216 24.37 54.63 6.09
CA THR A 216 25.18 53.74 5.22
C THR A 216 24.29 53.05 4.18
N PRO A 217 24.80 52.62 3.02
CA PRO A 217 23.98 51.90 2.03
C PRO A 217 23.18 50.72 2.64
N ASP A 218 23.78 50.04 3.61
CA ASP A 218 23.19 48.84 4.25
C ASP A 218 22.23 49.16 5.41
N GLY A 219 22.07 50.44 5.79
CA GLY A 219 21.20 50.80 6.91
C GLY A 219 21.52 52.13 7.60
N LEU A 220 20.84 52.37 8.71
CA LEU A 220 20.98 53.57 9.54
C LEU A 220 21.71 53.20 10.84
N GLN A 221 22.79 53.90 11.16
CA GLN A 221 23.60 53.66 12.35
C GLN A 221 23.35 54.72 13.42
N LEU A 222 22.96 54.27 14.61
CA LEU A 222 22.83 55.06 15.84
C LEU A 222 23.80 54.52 16.89
N GLY A 223 24.91 55.22 17.10
CA GLY A 223 25.99 54.75 17.98
C GLY A 223 26.58 53.43 17.45
N SER A 224 26.49 52.37 18.25
CA SER A 224 26.91 51.02 17.86
C SER A 224 25.81 50.18 17.20
N THR A 225 24.56 50.67 17.19
CA THR A 225 23.39 49.92 16.70
C THR A 225 23.14 50.23 15.23
N THR A 226 22.93 49.17 14.43
CA THR A 226 22.60 49.28 13.01
C THR A 226 21.14 48.87 12.79
N PHE A 227 20.37 49.75 12.17
CA PHE A 227 19.03 49.48 11.67
C PHE A 227 19.15 49.06 10.21
N PRO A 228 18.99 47.76 9.89
CA PRO A 228 19.21 47.26 8.53
C PRO A 228 18.17 47.82 7.56
N ALA A 229 18.58 48.09 6.32
CA ALA A 229 17.66 48.45 5.26
C ALA A 229 16.74 47.27 4.88
N LEU A 230 15.45 47.54 4.66
CA LEU A 230 14.52 46.53 4.15
C LEU A 230 14.73 46.33 2.65
N SER A 231 14.79 45.07 2.23
CA SER A 231 14.73 44.66 0.83
C SER A 231 13.28 44.56 0.33
N THR A 232 13.10 44.46 -0.99
CA THR A 232 11.78 44.29 -1.64
C THR A 232 11.03 43.03 -1.21
N HIS A 233 11.74 42.04 -0.65
CA HIS A 233 11.22 40.73 -0.23
C HIS A 233 11.51 40.40 1.25
N SER A 234 11.74 41.42 2.08
CA SER A 234 12.02 41.21 3.50
C SER A 234 10.81 40.60 4.22
N GLY A 235 11.02 39.43 4.85
CA GLY A 235 10.00 38.70 5.59
C GLY A 235 8.80 38.29 4.71
N GLY A 236 7.60 38.67 5.13
CA GLY A 236 6.36 38.36 4.43
C GLY A 236 6.00 39.28 3.26
N TYR A 237 6.78 40.33 3.00
CA TYR A 237 6.46 41.33 1.98
C TYR A 237 6.89 40.88 0.57
N HIS A 238 6.13 41.32 -0.44
CA HIS A 238 6.45 41.16 -1.85
C HIS A 238 6.38 42.52 -2.56
N ASN A 239 7.41 42.84 -3.36
CA ASN A 239 7.57 44.14 -4.02
C ASN A 239 7.35 45.32 -3.06
N LEU A 240 7.97 45.23 -1.88
CA LEU A 240 7.95 46.30 -0.89
C LEU A 240 8.52 47.57 -1.51
N ASP A 241 7.82 48.69 -1.34
CA ASP A 241 8.43 50.01 -1.54
C ASP A 241 9.51 50.21 -0.48
N ASN A 242 10.76 50.14 -0.91
CA ASN A 242 11.95 50.28 -0.08
C ASN A 242 12.61 51.65 -0.24
N ALA A 243 11.88 52.67 -0.71
CA ALA A 243 12.36 54.04 -0.71
C ALA A 243 12.64 54.51 0.74
N GLY A 244 13.80 55.15 0.92
CA GLY A 244 14.27 55.56 2.24
C GLY A 244 14.70 54.41 3.14
N TYR A 245 14.99 54.71 4.42
CA TYR A 245 15.24 53.69 5.44
C TYR A 245 13.98 53.45 6.26
N GLN A 246 13.55 52.19 6.25
CA GLN A 246 12.37 51.71 6.96
C GLN A 246 12.77 50.59 7.92
N ALA A 247 11.99 50.39 8.98
CA ALA A 247 12.13 49.24 9.87
C ALA A 247 10.75 48.67 10.21
N ILE A 248 10.70 47.37 10.50
CA ILE A 248 9.48 46.75 11.03
C ILE A 248 9.23 47.29 12.45
N ALA A 249 8.01 47.72 12.68
CA ALA A 249 7.56 48.25 13.95
C ALA A 249 7.50 47.13 15.01
N SER A 250 8.16 47.35 16.13
CA SER A 250 8.20 46.43 17.28
C SER A 250 7.13 46.82 18.30
N TYR A 251 5.89 46.44 18.01
CA TYR A 251 4.76 46.67 18.90
C TYR A 251 4.86 45.78 20.16
N ARG A 252 5.10 46.38 21.33
CA ARG A 252 5.29 45.64 22.60
C ARG A 252 4.12 45.69 23.58
N SER A 253 3.32 46.74 23.48
CA SER A 253 2.09 46.93 24.25
C SER A 253 1.11 47.76 23.43
N ALA A 254 -0.18 47.70 23.76
CA ALA A 254 -1.15 48.66 23.27
C ALA A 254 -0.90 50.06 23.89
N ASP A 255 -0.39 50.10 25.13
CA ASP A 255 -0.12 51.32 25.90
C ASP A 255 1.40 51.57 26.01
N VAL A 256 1.96 52.33 25.06
CA VAL A 256 3.41 52.58 24.98
C VAL A 256 3.94 53.56 26.01
N ALA A 257 3.12 54.52 26.44
CA ALA A 257 3.56 55.65 27.26
C ALA A 257 2.47 56.04 28.25
N ARG A 258 2.87 56.69 29.36
CA ARG A 258 1.92 57.30 30.29
C ARG A 258 1.22 58.48 29.63
N GLN A 259 -0.01 58.75 30.04
CA GLN A 259 -0.89 59.73 29.41
C GLN A 259 -1.30 60.83 30.41
N VAL A 260 -1.37 62.06 29.92
CA VAL A 260 -1.98 63.21 30.61
C VAL A 260 -2.83 63.99 29.61
N THR A 261 -3.93 64.59 30.04
CA THR A 261 -4.80 65.35 29.12
C THR A 261 -4.26 66.76 28.88
N PHE A 262 -4.57 67.31 27.71
CA PHE A 262 -4.16 68.68 27.37
C PHE A 262 -4.72 69.71 28.37
N SER A 263 -5.95 69.53 28.85
CA SER A 263 -6.51 70.40 29.90
C SER A 263 -5.80 70.30 31.26
N GLN A 264 -5.22 69.14 31.61
CA GLN A 264 -4.37 69.02 32.81
C GLN A 264 -3.09 69.85 32.64
N VAL A 265 -2.47 69.83 31.45
CA VAL A 265 -1.31 70.68 31.13
C VAL A 265 -1.64 72.16 31.27
N LEU A 266 -2.78 72.60 30.73
CA LEU A 266 -3.18 74.02 30.76
C LEU A 266 -3.43 74.54 32.18
N ARG A 267 -3.92 73.69 33.07
CA ARG A 267 -4.13 73.99 34.50
C ARG A 267 -2.89 73.84 35.36
N GLY A 268 -1.81 73.24 34.83
CA GLY A 268 -0.59 72.95 35.57
C GLY A 268 -0.71 71.74 36.52
N GLU A 269 -1.77 70.94 36.37
CA GLU A 269 -2.07 69.76 37.19
C GLU A 269 -1.30 68.52 36.69
N ILE A 270 0.04 68.61 36.62
CA ILE A 270 0.90 67.52 36.13
C ILE A 270 1.97 67.19 37.17
N ASN A 271 2.20 65.91 37.41
CA ASN A 271 3.34 65.45 38.20
C ASN A 271 4.65 65.81 37.48
N PRO A 272 5.53 66.65 38.05
CA PRO A 272 6.78 67.08 37.42
C PRO A 272 7.68 65.92 36.97
N ASN A 273 7.65 64.79 37.69
CA ASN A 273 8.46 63.61 37.40
C ASN A 273 8.06 62.89 36.10
N LEU A 274 6.84 63.14 35.59
CA LEU A 274 6.39 62.60 34.30
C LEU A 274 6.95 63.39 33.12
N VAL A 275 7.37 64.65 33.32
CA VAL A 275 7.81 65.56 32.26
C VAL A 275 9.33 65.71 32.24
N LYS A 276 9.96 65.80 33.42
CA LYS A 276 11.38 66.08 33.59
C LYS A 276 12.26 65.04 32.90
N ASP A 277 13.19 65.49 32.05
CA ASP A 277 14.14 64.65 31.31
C ASP A 277 13.49 63.59 30.41
N ARG A 278 12.19 63.72 30.10
CA ARG A 278 11.43 62.79 29.23
C ARG A 278 11.22 63.36 27.82
N VAL A 279 10.89 62.49 26.88
CA VAL A 279 10.28 62.85 25.59
C VAL A 279 8.79 63.09 25.83
N VAL A 280 8.30 64.28 25.53
CA VAL A 280 6.88 64.63 25.66
C VAL A 280 6.27 64.76 24.28
N LEU A 281 5.27 63.95 23.95
CA LEU A 281 4.54 64.00 22.69
C LEU A 281 3.18 64.64 22.91
N ILE A 282 2.84 65.67 22.15
CA ILE A 282 1.52 66.31 22.19
C ILE A 282 0.80 65.99 20.89
N GLY A 283 -0.37 65.36 20.98
CA GLY A 283 -1.15 65.03 19.79
C GLY A 283 -2.60 64.73 20.12
N THR A 284 -3.41 64.57 19.07
CA THR A 284 -4.84 64.33 19.20
C THR A 284 -5.14 62.85 19.44
N THR A 285 -6.10 62.58 20.32
CA THR A 285 -6.73 61.27 20.48
C THR A 285 -8.25 61.37 20.26
N ALA A 286 -8.73 62.53 19.81
CA ALA A 286 -10.13 62.81 19.56
C ALA A 286 -10.59 62.11 18.27
N PRO A 287 -11.63 61.25 18.32
CA PRO A 287 -12.15 60.57 17.15
C PRO A 287 -12.60 61.52 16.03
N SER A 288 -13.04 62.74 16.36
CA SER A 288 -13.50 63.74 15.39
C SER A 288 -12.40 64.22 14.42
N ILE A 289 -11.12 64.12 14.82
CA ILE A 289 -9.97 64.61 14.03
C ILE A 289 -9.46 63.57 13.02
N LYS A 290 -9.97 62.33 13.05
CA LYS A 290 -9.66 61.24 12.11
C LYS A 290 -8.17 60.84 12.02
N ASP A 291 -7.35 61.21 12.99
CA ASP A 291 -5.94 60.78 13.10
C ASP A 291 -5.83 59.42 13.81
N ILE A 292 -6.48 58.40 13.24
CA ILE A 292 -6.63 57.08 13.87
C ILE A 292 -6.38 55.94 12.87
N PHE A 293 -5.48 55.02 13.22
CA PHE A 293 -4.96 54.00 12.31
C PHE A 293 -5.14 52.57 12.82
N PHE A 294 -5.09 51.60 11.90
CA PHE A 294 -5.02 50.19 12.26
C PHE A 294 -3.58 49.77 12.57
N THR A 295 -3.46 48.91 13.56
CA THR A 295 -2.22 48.31 14.06
C THR A 295 -2.41 46.80 14.17
N PRO A 296 -1.34 46.02 14.34
CA PRO A 296 -1.46 44.58 14.58
C PRO A 296 -2.44 44.19 15.71
N TYR A 297 -2.69 45.06 16.70
CA TYR A 297 -3.62 44.77 17.80
C TYR A 297 -5.11 44.85 17.43
N ASN A 298 -5.48 45.75 16.53
CA ASN A 298 -6.87 46.02 16.13
C ASN A 298 -7.13 45.75 14.64
N ALA A 299 -6.17 45.19 13.91
CA ALA A 299 -6.30 44.76 12.53
C ALA A 299 -7.57 43.89 12.35
N GLY A 300 -8.53 44.39 11.57
CA GLY A 300 -9.78 43.70 11.24
C GLY A 300 -10.90 43.76 12.29
N GLN A 301 -10.72 44.45 13.43
CA GLN A 301 -11.73 44.57 14.47
C GLN A 301 -12.45 45.92 14.38
N SER A 302 -13.48 46.00 13.54
CA SER A 302 -14.28 47.24 13.35
C SER A 302 -14.90 47.79 14.64
N ALA A 303 -15.05 46.94 15.67
CA ALA A 303 -15.62 47.30 16.97
C ALA A 303 -14.58 47.79 18.00
N LYS A 304 -13.27 47.66 17.75
CA LYS A 304 -12.24 48.17 18.66
C LYS A 304 -11.75 49.55 18.22
N PRO A 305 -11.41 50.44 19.17
CA PRO A 305 -10.87 51.74 18.84
C PRO A 305 -9.55 51.60 18.06
N ARG A 306 -9.45 52.38 16.98
CA ARG A 306 -8.22 52.57 16.22
C ARG A 306 -7.18 53.31 17.07
N THR A 307 -5.90 53.14 16.74
CA THR A 307 -4.80 53.74 17.50
C THR A 307 -4.54 55.16 17.00
N PRO A 308 -4.58 56.19 17.86
CA PRO A 308 -4.23 57.55 17.45
C PRO A 308 -2.78 57.68 16.97
N GLY A 309 -2.53 58.60 16.01
CA GLY A 309 -1.22 58.84 15.40
C GLY A 309 -0.11 59.09 16.43
N VAL A 310 -0.39 59.93 17.43
CA VAL A 310 0.55 60.27 18.51
C VAL A 310 1.09 59.05 19.27
N PHE A 311 0.28 58.00 19.45
CA PHE A 311 0.74 56.77 20.10
C PHE A 311 1.63 55.94 19.19
N LEU A 312 1.45 56.00 17.87
CA LEU A 312 2.31 55.32 16.91
C LEU A 312 3.69 55.98 16.85
N HIS A 313 3.74 57.31 16.83
CA HIS A 313 5.00 58.04 16.99
C HIS A 313 5.68 57.70 18.32
N ALA A 314 4.92 57.58 19.42
CA ALA A 314 5.47 57.13 20.70
C ALA A 314 6.04 55.68 20.63
N GLN A 315 5.39 54.75 19.93
CA GLN A 315 5.92 53.39 19.68
C GLN A 315 7.24 53.44 18.93
N PHE A 316 7.33 54.27 17.89
CA PHE A 316 8.52 54.40 17.06
C PHE A 316 9.69 55.05 17.81
N VAL A 317 9.43 56.10 18.60
CA VAL A 317 10.44 56.68 19.50
C VAL A 317 10.88 55.65 20.53
N SER A 318 9.95 54.91 21.16
CA SER A 318 10.31 53.86 22.13
C SER A 318 11.20 52.80 21.49
N GLN A 319 10.88 52.33 20.29
CA GLN A 319 11.70 51.36 19.56
C GLN A 319 13.10 51.90 19.29
N LEU A 320 13.24 53.12 18.79
CA LEU A 320 14.54 53.72 18.50
C LEU A 320 15.39 53.87 19.77
N LEU A 321 14.80 54.34 20.87
CA LEU A 321 15.50 54.52 22.14
C LEU A 321 15.88 53.18 22.77
N LYS A 322 14.97 52.20 22.81
CA LYS A 322 15.25 50.86 23.37
C LYS A 322 16.32 50.11 22.58
N THR A 323 16.25 50.13 21.26
CA THR A 323 17.24 49.47 20.41
C THR A 323 18.63 50.12 20.56
N THR A 324 18.68 51.45 20.74
CA THR A 324 19.94 52.18 20.85
C THR A 324 20.56 52.12 22.26
N LEU A 325 19.75 52.32 23.30
CA LEU A 325 20.20 52.41 24.69
C LEU A 325 20.20 51.06 25.42
N ASP A 326 19.14 50.28 25.22
CA ASP A 326 18.89 49.02 25.95
C ASP A 326 19.35 47.79 25.14
N ARG A 327 19.85 48.00 23.90
CA ARG A 327 20.31 46.98 22.95
C ARG A 327 19.27 45.90 22.65
N GLU A 328 18.00 46.28 22.64
CA GLU A 328 16.94 45.36 22.25
C GLU A 328 17.05 44.97 20.77
N PRO A 329 16.80 43.69 20.42
CA PRO A 329 16.93 43.23 19.05
C PRO A 329 15.82 43.80 18.16
N LEU A 330 16.20 44.17 16.92
CA LEU A 330 15.26 44.47 15.85
C LEU A 330 14.71 43.19 15.24
N ILE A 331 13.57 43.33 14.55
CA ILE A 331 13.03 42.22 13.76
C ILE A 331 13.97 41.94 12.58
N TRP A 332 14.50 40.72 12.53
CA TRP A 332 15.38 40.23 11.47
C TRP A 332 14.68 39.14 10.64
N PHE A 333 15.17 38.92 9.42
CA PHE A 333 14.62 37.98 8.45
C PHE A 333 15.75 37.13 7.86
N TRP A 334 15.40 35.94 7.37
CA TRP A 334 16.31 35.09 6.63
C TRP A 334 16.49 35.57 5.19
N SER A 335 17.59 35.14 4.57
CA SER A 335 17.76 35.28 3.13
C SER A 335 16.77 34.41 2.36
N GLU A 336 16.47 34.77 1.12
CA GLU A 336 15.51 34.03 0.28
C GLU A 336 15.85 32.55 0.12
N TRP A 337 17.15 32.20 0.10
CA TRP A 337 17.60 30.81 -0.03
C TRP A 337 17.42 29.99 1.25
N GLU A 338 17.62 30.60 2.42
CA GLU A 338 17.35 29.98 3.72
C GLU A 338 15.86 29.71 3.89
N GLU A 339 15.03 30.67 3.48
CA GLU A 339 13.56 30.50 3.45
C GLU A 339 13.14 29.39 2.48
N ALA A 340 13.75 29.30 1.29
CA ALA A 340 13.48 28.23 0.35
C ALA A 340 13.83 26.84 0.92
N LEU A 341 14.98 26.73 1.61
CA LEU A 341 15.39 25.50 2.28
C LEU A 341 14.42 25.12 3.42
N TRP A 342 13.96 26.11 4.18
CA TRP A 342 12.96 25.93 5.22
C TRP A 342 11.64 25.39 4.65
N ILE A 343 11.12 26.01 3.60
CA ILE A 343 9.88 25.62 2.91
C ILE A 343 10.00 24.20 2.34
N PHE A 344 11.15 23.86 1.75
CA PHE A 344 11.43 22.52 1.24
C PHE A 344 11.52 21.46 2.34
N SER A 345 12.13 21.80 3.48
CA SER A 345 12.27 20.88 4.62
C SER A 345 10.89 20.45 5.15
N TRP A 346 9.95 21.39 5.24
CA TRP A 346 8.57 21.10 5.64
C TRP A 346 7.77 20.33 4.58
N ALA A 347 8.07 20.52 3.29
CA ALA A 347 7.54 19.68 2.22
C ALA A 347 7.96 18.21 2.42
N LEU A 348 9.25 17.98 2.70
CA LEU A 348 9.81 16.64 2.93
C LEU A 348 9.17 15.97 4.15
N ILE A 349 9.03 16.70 5.26
CA ILE A 349 8.35 16.21 6.46
C ILE A 349 6.91 15.76 6.12
N GLY A 350 6.16 16.58 5.38
CA GLY A 350 4.79 16.25 4.94
C GLY A 350 4.72 14.96 4.12
N GLY A 351 5.61 14.80 3.13
CA GLY A 351 5.67 13.59 2.32
C GLY A 351 6.05 12.35 3.13
N VAL A 352 7.03 12.45 4.03
CA VAL A 352 7.46 11.32 4.89
C VAL A 352 6.34 10.88 5.84
N LEU A 353 5.64 11.84 6.46
CA LEU A 353 4.50 11.56 7.33
C LEU A 353 3.40 10.79 6.58
N ALA A 354 3.03 11.26 5.39
CA ALA A 354 2.04 10.60 4.55
C ALA A 354 2.42 9.17 4.15
N CYS A 355 3.71 8.90 3.91
CA CYS A 355 4.17 7.56 3.58
C CYS A 355 4.21 6.60 4.78
N ARG A 356 4.59 7.08 5.96
CA ARG A 356 4.64 6.23 7.16
C ARG A 356 3.25 5.97 7.73
N LEU A 357 2.36 6.96 7.66
CA LEU A 357 1.06 6.91 8.30
C LEU A 357 0.01 6.55 7.27
N ARG A 358 -0.28 5.25 7.16
CA ARG A 358 -1.26 4.71 6.18
C ARG A 358 -2.72 4.99 6.57
N HIS A 359 -2.99 5.36 7.82
CA HIS A 359 -4.35 5.58 8.32
C HIS A 359 -4.75 7.07 8.26
N PRO A 360 -5.87 7.45 7.62
CA PRO A 360 -6.22 8.84 7.36
C PRO A 360 -6.43 9.66 8.64
N LEU A 361 -7.07 9.08 9.67
CA LEU A 361 -7.26 9.78 10.95
C LEU A 361 -5.94 10.09 11.65
N PHE A 362 -5.00 9.15 11.64
CA PHE A 362 -3.72 9.32 12.31
C PHE A 362 -2.84 10.31 11.55
N LEU A 363 -2.90 10.29 10.21
CA LEU A 363 -2.27 11.31 9.38
C LEU A 363 -2.85 12.70 9.68
N GLY A 364 -4.17 12.82 9.86
CA GLY A 364 -4.82 14.07 10.25
C GLY A 364 -4.31 14.59 11.60
N VAL A 365 -4.30 13.75 12.63
CA VAL A 365 -3.81 14.12 13.97
C VAL A 365 -2.34 14.52 13.94
N VAL A 366 -1.47 13.71 13.34
CA VAL A 366 -0.03 14.01 13.26
C VAL A 366 0.22 15.24 12.39
N GLY A 367 -0.59 15.47 11.36
CA GLY A 367 -0.55 16.68 10.53
C GLY A 367 -0.84 17.93 11.36
N VAL A 368 -1.89 17.91 12.19
CA VAL A 368 -2.22 19.01 13.10
C VAL A 368 -1.12 19.25 14.13
N VAL A 369 -0.57 18.18 14.72
CA VAL A 369 0.55 18.28 15.67
C VAL A 369 1.80 18.87 15.00
N SER A 370 2.12 18.45 13.77
CA SER A 370 3.27 18.96 13.02
C SER A 370 3.09 20.43 12.66
N TRP A 371 1.88 20.84 12.27
CA TRP A 371 1.56 22.24 11.99
C TRP A 371 1.62 23.12 13.25
N ALA A 372 1.10 22.63 14.38
CA ALA A 372 1.23 23.31 15.67
C ALA A 372 2.70 23.42 16.11
N GLY A 373 3.49 22.37 15.88
CA GLY A 373 4.93 22.38 16.08
C GLY A 373 5.65 23.41 15.20
N LEU A 374 5.31 23.49 13.91
CA LEU A 374 5.80 24.52 12.99
C LEU A 374 5.47 25.93 13.52
N TYR A 375 4.22 26.18 13.90
CA TYR A 375 3.82 27.47 14.46
C TYR A 375 4.60 27.78 15.74
N GLY A 376 4.78 26.79 16.62
CA GLY A 376 5.57 26.93 17.85
C GLY A 376 7.04 27.29 17.57
N VAL A 377 7.67 26.69 16.55
CA VAL A 377 9.04 27.02 16.15
C VAL A 377 9.11 28.44 15.57
N CYS A 378 8.20 28.80 14.66
CA CYS A 378 8.13 30.16 14.12
C CYS A 378 7.91 31.20 15.23
N PHE A 379 7.00 30.93 16.17
CA PHE A 379 6.73 31.81 17.31
C PHE A 379 7.91 31.92 18.27
N TYR A 380 8.62 30.82 18.54
CA TYR A 380 9.84 30.85 19.35
C TYR A 380 10.93 31.72 18.71
N ILE A 381 11.13 31.59 17.39
CA ILE A 381 12.07 32.44 16.63
C ILE A 381 11.61 33.89 16.65
N PHE A 382 10.30 34.14 16.56
CA PHE A 382 9.71 35.48 16.68
C PHE A 382 9.98 36.15 18.03
N LEU A 383 9.95 35.39 19.14
CA LEU A 383 10.34 35.90 20.46
C LEU A 383 11.80 36.36 20.53
N GLN A 384 12.66 35.84 19.66
CA GLN A 384 14.07 36.26 19.51
C GLN A 384 14.26 37.35 18.45
N GLY A 385 13.16 37.94 17.95
CA GLY A 385 13.17 38.96 16.90
C GLY A 385 13.18 38.40 15.47
N GLY A 386 13.11 37.09 15.26
CA GLY A 386 13.13 36.53 13.90
C GLY A 386 11.75 36.40 13.28
N TRP A 387 11.53 37.01 12.12
CA TRP A 387 10.33 36.77 11.32
C TRP A 387 10.66 35.88 10.12
N ILE A 388 10.31 34.60 10.23
CA ILE A 388 10.52 33.57 9.22
C ILE A 388 9.17 33.08 8.64
N PRO A 389 9.14 32.57 7.39
CA PRO A 389 7.89 32.26 6.70
C PRO A 389 7.15 31.08 7.34
N PHE A 390 5.95 31.36 7.84
CA PHE A 390 5.06 30.36 8.43
C PHE A 390 4.05 29.81 7.43
N VAL A 391 3.41 30.67 6.64
CA VAL A 391 2.32 30.28 5.72
C VAL A 391 2.85 29.43 4.56
N PRO A 392 3.93 29.81 3.85
CA PRO A 392 4.50 28.96 2.80
C PRO A 392 4.91 27.57 3.32
N ALA A 393 5.56 27.49 4.49
CA ALA A 393 5.97 26.22 5.09
C ALA A 393 4.78 25.35 5.52
N SER A 394 3.72 25.97 6.04
CA SER A 394 2.46 25.29 6.36
C SER A 394 1.80 24.72 5.12
N LEU A 395 1.76 25.50 4.03
CA LEU A 395 1.14 25.09 2.78
C LEU A 395 1.91 23.94 2.13
N THR A 396 3.24 23.95 2.15
CA THR A 396 4.03 22.82 1.61
C THR A 396 3.89 21.56 2.43
N LEU A 397 3.86 21.65 3.77
CA LEU A 397 3.61 20.51 4.65
C LEU A 397 2.28 19.83 4.28
N ILE A 398 1.21 20.61 4.15
CA ILE A 398 -0.15 20.10 3.88
C ILE A 398 -0.27 19.57 2.45
N THR A 399 0.13 20.35 1.44
CA THR A 399 -0.05 19.97 0.03
C THR A 399 0.80 18.77 -0.36
N THR A 400 2.05 18.69 0.12
CA THR A 400 2.92 17.53 -0.11
C THR A 400 2.39 16.28 0.60
N GLY A 401 1.89 16.42 1.83
CA GLY A 401 1.27 15.32 2.57
C GLY A 401 0.05 14.75 1.85
N ILE A 402 -0.87 15.62 1.41
CA ILE A 402 -2.07 15.21 0.66
C ILE A 402 -1.69 14.53 -0.66
N SER A 403 -0.79 15.14 -1.45
CA SER A 403 -0.36 14.59 -2.74
C SER A 403 0.28 13.21 -2.60
N THR A 404 1.18 13.06 -1.63
CA THR A 404 1.86 11.80 -1.36
C THR A 404 0.88 10.73 -0.84
N PHE A 405 -0.04 11.09 0.05
CA PHE A 405 -1.05 10.18 0.56
C PHE A 405 -1.96 9.65 -0.56
N CYS A 406 -2.44 10.55 -1.43
CA CYS A 406 -3.22 10.17 -2.61
C CYS A 406 -2.45 9.21 -3.52
N TYR A 407 -1.17 9.48 -3.77
CA TYR A 407 -0.31 8.59 -4.56
C TYR A 407 -0.17 7.20 -3.92
N VAL A 408 0.11 7.14 -2.61
CA VAL A 408 0.24 5.88 -1.87
C VAL A 408 -1.07 5.09 -1.89
N LEU A 409 -2.21 5.75 -1.67
CA LEU A 409 -3.52 5.12 -1.75
C LEU A 409 -3.79 4.53 -3.13
N LEU A 410 -3.58 5.31 -4.20
CA LEU A 410 -3.75 4.85 -5.57
C LEU A 410 -2.85 3.65 -5.88
N ARG A 411 -1.57 3.70 -5.47
CA ARG A 411 -0.65 2.58 -5.66
C ARG A 411 -1.10 1.34 -4.91
N SER A 412 -1.48 1.47 -3.64
CA SER A 412 -1.95 0.34 -2.82
C SER A 412 -3.23 -0.31 -3.34
N SER A 413 -4.09 0.45 -4.03
CA SER A 413 -5.30 -0.08 -4.64
C SER A 413 -5.05 -0.80 -5.97
N LEU A 414 -3.91 -0.56 -6.61
CA LEU A 414 -3.60 -1.08 -7.96
C LEU A 414 -2.40 -2.03 -8.00
N HIS A 415 -1.64 -2.14 -6.92
CA HIS A 415 -0.43 -2.98 -6.84
C HIS A 415 -0.48 -3.89 -5.61
N ASP A 416 0.09 -5.08 -5.77
CA ASP A 416 0.31 -6.03 -4.71
C ASP A 416 1.41 -5.52 -3.77
N PRO A 417 1.15 -5.41 -2.45
CA PRO A 417 2.10 -4.82 -1.50
C PRO A 417 3.35 -5.68 -1.25
N LEU A 418 3.32 -6.98 -1.59
CA LEU A 418 4.45 -7.89 -1.38
C LEU A 418 5.45 -7.84 -2.54
N THR A 419 4.94 -7.87 -3.78
CA THR A 419 5.73 -8.02 -5.01
C THR A 419 5.89 -6.73 -5.83
N ASP A 420 5.13 -5.68 -5.48
CA ASP A 420 5.04 -4.41 -6.24
C ASP A 420 4.69 -4.64 -7.72
N LEU A 421 3.99 -5.73 -8.00
CA LEU A 421 3.36 -5.99 -9.30
C LEU A 421 1.95 -5.37 -9.30
N PRO A 422 1.41 -5.01 -10.49
CA PRO A 422 -0.02 -4.81 -10.67
C PRO A 422 -0.83 -5.91 -9.98
N ASN A 423 -1.88 -5.53 -9.26
CA ASN A 423 -2.84 -6.47 -8.69
C ASN A 423 -3.89 -6.88 -9.74
N ARG A 424 -4.84 -7.72 -9.34
CA ARG A 424 -5.94 -8.18 -10.20
C ARG A 424 -6.72 -7.02 -10.84
N ASP A 425 -7.06 -5.98 -10.08
CA ASP A 425 -7.84 -4.85 -10.58
C ASP A 425 -7.08 -4.04 -11.63
N CYS A 426 -5.79 -3.80 -11.40
CA CYS A 426 -4.93 -3.15 -12.39
C CYS A 426 -4.76 -4.01 -13.64
N PHE A 427 -4.61 -5.33 -13.49
CA PHE A 427 -4.51 -6.24 -14.62
C PHE A 427 -5.77 -6.26 -15.48
N LEU A 428 -6.96 -6.32 -14.86
CA LEU A 428 -8.23 -6.27 -15.58
C LEU A 428 -8.42 -4.95 -16.35
N LYS A 429 -7.98 -3.81 -15.78
CA LYS A 429 -7.97 -2.52 -16.49
C LYS A 429 -7.00 -2.53 -17.68
N SER A 430 -5.80 -3.10 -17.52
CA SER A 430 -4.85 -3.25 -18.65
C SER A 430 -5.43 -4.15 -19.75
N LEU A 431 -6.18 -5.18 -19.38
CA LEU A 431 -6.83 -6.09 -20.31
C LEU A 431 -8.00 -5.43 -21.04
N GLU A 432 -8.80 -4.61 -20.35
CA GLU A 432 -9.85 -3.78 -20.96
C GLU A 432 -9.28 -2.86 -22.05
N VAL A 433 -8.15 -2.20 -21.77
CA VAL A 433 -7.45 -1.37 -22.76
C VAL A 433 -6.94 -2.21 -23.94
N ALA A 434 -6.41 -3.40 -23.70
CA ALA A 434 -5.94 -4.30 -24.76
C ALA A 434 -7.09 -4.78 -25.66
N ILE A 435 -8.23 -5.16 -25.08
CA ILE A 435 -9.45 -5.55 -25.80
C ILE A 435 -9.94 -4.38 -26.67
N ALA A 436 -10.09 -3.19 -26.09
CA ALA A 436 -10.50 -2.00 -26.83
C ALA A 436 -9.56 -1.71 -28.01
N ASN A 437 -8.24 -1.73 -27.79
CA ASN A 437 -7.26 -1.52 -28.87
C ASN A 437 -7.35 -2.58 -29.98
N SER A 438 -7.65 -3.83 -29.64
CA SER A 438 -7.81 -4.91 -30.62
C SER A 438 -9.06 -4.76 -31.50
N GLN A 439 -10.11 -4.09 -30.99
CA GLN A 439 -11.30 -3.78 -31.78
C GLN A 439 -11.04 -2.64 -32.79
N PHE A 440 -10.23 -1.65 -32.40
CA PHE A 440 -9.90 -0.51 -33.28
C PHE A 440 -8.85 -0.84 -34.35
N ARG A 441 -7.95 -1.79 -34.08
CA ARG A 441 -6.88 -2.19 -35.00
C ARG A 441 -7.13 -3.61 -35.49
N GLN A 442 -7.66 -3.74 -36.72
CA GLN A 442 -7.82 -5.03 -37.38
C GLN A 442 -6.48 -5.80 -37.34
N ASN A 443 -6.54 -7.06 -36.89
CA ASN A 443 -5.41 -8.00 -36.74
C ASN A 443 -4.49 -7.86 -35.51
N MET A 444 -4.81 -7.01 -34.52
CA MET A 444 -4.02 -6.97 -33.28
C MET A 444 -4.38 -8.17 -32.37
N ARG A 445 -3.43 -9.10 -32.20
CA ARG A 445 -3.57 -10.24 -31.29
C ARG A 445 -2.85 -10.00 -29.97
N PHE A 446 -3.37 -10.58 -28.90
CA PHE A 446 -2.75 -10.61 -27.58
C PHE A 446 -3.12 -11.92 -26.86
N ALA A 447 -2.31 -12.29 -25.88
CA ALA A 447 -2.54 -13.46 -25.04
C ALA A 447 -2.54 -13.11 -23.56
N VAL A 448 -3.36 -13.83 -22.79
CA VAL A 448 -3.34 -13.84 -21.33
C VAL A 448 -2.76 -15.18 -20.90
N LEU A 449 -1.65 -15.14 -20.15
CA LEU A 449 -1.10 -16.31 -19.49
C LEU A 449 -1.45 -16.23 -18.01
N PHE A 450 -2.08 -17.27 -17.47
CA PHE A 450 -2.36 -17.43 -16.05
C PHE A 450 -1.41 -18.48 -15.48
N LEU A 451 -0.71 -18.15 -14.40
CA LEU A 451 0.37 -18.96 -13.86
C LEU A 451 0.10 -19.26 -12.39
N ASN A 452 0.39 -20.48 -11.95
CA ASN A 452 0.35 -20.85 -10.53
C ASN A 452 1.64 -21.59 -10.14
N LEU A 453 2.21 -21.26 -8.97
CA LEU A 453 3.38 -21.95 -8.43
C LEU A 453 2.99 -23.32 -7.86
N ASP A 454 3.55 -24.38 -8.45
CA ASP A 454 3.27 -25.73 -8.02
C ASP A 454 3.85 -26.00 -6.61
N ARG A 455 3.06 -26.67 -5.78
CA ARG A 455 3.43 -27.08 -4.39
C ARG A 455 3.72 -25.90 -3.45
N PHE A 456 3.31 -24.66 -3.78
CA PHE A 456 3.52 -23.50 -2.91
C PHE A 456 2.95 -23.69 -1.49
N LYS A 457 1.77 -24.32 -1.38
CA LYS A 457 1.17 -24.65 -0.07
C LYS A 457 2.10 -25.51 0.79
N ILE A 458 2.68 -26.57 0.20
CA ILE A 458 3.61 -27.47 0.91
C ILE A 458 4.87 -26.71 1.33
N ILE A 459 5.36 -25.78 0.50
CA ILE A 459 6.52 -24.93 0.85
C ILE A 459 6.19 -24.05 2.06
N ASN A 460 5.02 -23.42 2.11
CA ASN A 460 4.59 -22.63 3.27
C ASN A 460 4.44 -23.48 4.54
N GLU A 461 3.85 -24.67 4.42
CA GLU A 461 3.63 -25.58 5.55
C GLU A 461 4.96 -26.15 6.08
N SER A 462 5.94 -26.38 5.19
CA SER A 462 7.21 -27.01 5.56
C SER A 462 8.29 -26.01 6.00
N LEU A 463 8.34 -24.82 5.37
CA LEU A 463 9.42 -23.83 5.54
C LEU A 463 8.94 -22.49 6.11
N GLY A 464 7.63 -22.33 6.32
CA GLY A 464 7.02 -21.14 6.90
C GLY A 464 6.73 -20.02 5.90
N TYR A 465 5.76 -19.17 6.26
CA TYR A 465 5.24 -18.09 5.40
C TYR A 465 6.29 -17.06 4.96
N GLN A 466 7.32 -16.80 5.77
CA GLN A 466 8.40 -15.87 5.40
C GLN A 466 9.24 -16.39 4.21
N VAL A 467 9.41 -17.70 4.10
CA VAL A 467 10.08 -18.34 2.95
C VAL A 467 9.20 -18.25 1.73
N GLY A 468 7.89 -18.53 1.86
CA GLY A 468 6.92 -18.35 0.78
C GLY A 468 6.85 -16.92 0.25
N ASP A 469 6.86 -15.92 1.14
CA ASP A 469 6.86 -14.51 0.75
C ASP A 469 8.10 -14.11 -0.06
N GLN A 470 9.27 -14.65 0.29
CA GLN A 470 10.49 -14.44 -0.49
C GLN A 470 10.45 -15.17 -1.82
N LEU A 471 9.93 -16.41 -1.84
CA LEU A 471 9.73 -17.15 -3.08
C LEU A 471 8.84 -16.38 -4.05
N LEU A 472 7.73 -15.79 -3.57
CA LEU A 472 6.84 -14.96 -4.37
C LEU A 472 7.54 -13.71 -4.93
N LYS A 473 8.35 -13.02 -4.11
CA LYS A 473 9.15 -11.87 -4.55
C LYS A 473 10.16 -12.24 -5.63
N ASN A 474 10.88 -13.36 -5.44
CA ASN A 474 11.87 -13.81 -6.40
C ASN A 474 11.22 -14.30 -7.71
N THR A 475 10.09 -15.00 -7.62
CA THR A 475 9.26 -15.36 -8.78
C THR A 475 8.82 -14.10 -9.53
N ALA A 476 8.29 -13.09 -8.84
CA ALA A 476 7.91 -11.82 -9.47
C ALA A 476 9.07 -11.15 -10.22
N GLN A 477 10.27 -11.18 -9.66
CA GLN A 477 11.48 -10.65 -10.31
C GLN A 477 11.87 -11.46 -11.56
N ARG A 478 11.89 -12.80 -11.48
CA ARG A 478 12.18 -13.67 -12.63
C ARG A 478 11.15 -13.48 -13.74
N LEU A 479 9.85 -13.44 -13.41
CA LEU A 479 8.78 -13.19 -14.37
C LEU A 479 8.96 -11.82 -15.05
N LYS A 480 9.22 -10.74 -14.29
CA LYS A 480 9.51 -9.40 -14.85
C LYS A 480 10.72 -9.44 -15.79
N ALA A 481 11.80 -10.09 -15.40
CA ALA A 481 13.05 -10.18 -16.18
C ALA A 481 12.90 -10.99 -17.47
N SER A 482 12.04 -12.02 -17.47
CA SER A 482 11.73 -12.83 -18.65
C SER A 482 10.77 -12.12 -19.59
N VAL A 483 9.70 -11.51 -19.08
CA VAL A 483 8.69 -10.84 -19.92
C VAL A 483 9.23 -9.53 -20.54
N ARG A 484 10.01 -8.75 -19.77
CA ARG A 484 10.61 -7.47 -20.21
C ARG A 484 9.55 -6.53 -20.80
N SER A 485 9.83 -5.94 -21.96
CA SER A 485 8.93 -5.03 -22.68
C SER A 485 7.85 -5.74 -23.50
N ARG A 486 7.81 -7.08 -23.52
CA ARG A 486 6.83 -7.85 -24.32
C ARG A 486 5.42 -7.77 -23.73
N GLY A 487 5.30 -7.59 -22.41
CA GLY A 487 4.01 -7.66 -21.72
C GLY A 487 4.01 -7.08 -20.32
N THR A 488 2.86 -7.21 -19.66
CA THR A 488 2.65 -6.77 -18.27
C THR A 488 2.49 -7.98 -17.37
N VAL A 489 3.23 -8.04 -16.26
CA VAL A 489 3.13 -9.09 -15.24
C VAL A 489 2.33 -8.56 -14.06
N ALA A 490 1.41 -9.36 -13.54
CA ALA A 490 0.58 -9.05 -12.36
C ALA A 490 0.56 -10.23 -11.38
N ARG A 491 0.30 -9.94 -10.10
CA ARG A 491 -0.04 -10.95 -9.10
C ARG A 491 -1.54 -10.85 -8.81
N VAL A 492 -2.28 -11.91 -9.13
CA VAL A 492 -3.76 -11.89 -9.15
C VAL A 492 -4.41 -12.53 -7.94
N GLY A 493 -3.65 -13.31 -7.16
CA GLY A 493 -4.08 -13.96 -5.92
C GLY A 493 -2.94 -14.81 -5.36
N GLY A 494 -2.98 -15.17 -4.06
CA GLY A 494 -2.08 -16.15 -3.42
C GLY A 494 -0.72 -16.38 -4.08
N ASP A 495 -0.60 -17.52 -4.74
CA ASP A 495 0.54 -18.03 -5.52
C ASP A 495 0.34 -17.93 -7.05
N GLU A 496 -0.58 -17.05 -7.46
CA GLU A 496 -1.07 -16.89 -8.83
C GLU A 496 -0.59 -15.57 -9.46
N PHE A 497 -0.09 -15.68 -10.68
CA PHE A 497 0.36 -14.58 -11.51
C PHE A 497 -0.40 -14.56 -12.82
N ALA A 498 -0.47 -13.38 -13.45
CA ALA A 498 -1.01 -13.24 -14.79
C ALA A 498 -0.06 -12.40 -15.65
N ILE A 499 0.03 -12.74 -16.93
CA ILE A 499 0.83 -12.00 -17.91
C ILE A 499 -0.07 -11.62 -19.07
N LEU A 500 -0.09 -10.33 -19.41
CA LEU A 500 -0.71 -9.82 -20.63
C LEU A 500 0.39 -9.61 -21.66
N LEU A 501 0.40 -10.45 -22.69
CA LEU A 501 1.34 -10.38 -23.81
C LEU A 501 0.65 -9.68 -24.99
N GLY A 502 1.04 -8.45 -25.29
CA GLY A 502 0.43 -7.64 -26.34
C GLY A 502 1.18 -7.72 -27.67
N ASN A 503 0.48 -7.42 -28.78
CA ASN A 503 1.05 -7.34 -30.14
C ASN A 503 1.76 -8.62 -30.60
N ILE A 504 1.15 -9.78 -30.37
CA ILE A 504 1.70 -11.04 -30.91
C ILE A 504 1.30 -11.20 -32.38
N ASN A 505 2.21 -11.72 -33.20
CA ASN A 505 1.93 -12.04 -34.60
C ASN A 505 1.39 -13.48 -34.71
N HIS A 506 2.01 -14.40 -33.96
CA HIS A 506 1.67 -15.83 -33.94
C HIS A 506 1.36 -16.34 -32.53
N THR A 507 0.46 -17.31 -32.42
CA THR A 507 0.11 -17.96 -31.14
C THR A 507 1.31 -18.67 -30.52
N SER A 508 2.27 -19.11 -31.34
CA SER A 508 3.53 -19.72 -30.90
C SER A 508 4.38 -18.82 -30.01
N GLU A 509 4.24 -17.49 -30.11
CA GLU A 509 4.99 -16.56 -29.25
C GLU A 509 4.58 -16.68 -27.79
N ALA A 510 3.29 -16.92 -27.52
CA ALA A 510 2.81 -17.10 -26.15
C ALA A 510 3.21 -18.46 -25.58
N THR A 511 3.20 -19.53 -26.38
CA THR A 511 3.65 -20.86 -25.95
C THR A 511 5.15 -20.90 -25.73
N GLN A 512 5.95 -20.27 -26.60
CA GLN A 512 7.40 -20.15 -26.43
C GLN A 512 7.75 -19.36 -25.16
N LEU A 513 7.04 -18.26 -24.88
CA LEU A 513 7.20 -17.55 -23.61
C LEU A 513 6.83 -18.45 -22.42
N ALA A 514 5.77 -19.25 -22.52
CA ALA A 514 5.39 -20.16 -21.44
C ALA A 514 6.49 -21.20 -21.14
N ASP A 515 7.13 -21.75 -22.18
CA ASP A 515 8.26 -22.67 -22.04
C ASP A 515 9.49 -21.99 -21.43
N GLU A 516 9.83 -20.78 -21.89
CA GLU A 516 10.90 -19.96 -21.29
C GLU A 516 10.64 -19.71 -19.79
N LEU A 517 9.41 -19.36 -19.43
CA LEU A 517 9.05 -19.10 -18.04
C LEU A 517 9.15 -20.36 -17.18
N GLN A 518 8.74 -21.52 -17.69
CA GLN A 518 8.88 -22.80 -16.98
C GLN A 518 10.34 -23.13 -16.69
N GLN A 519 11.22 -22.96 -17.68
CA GLN A 519 12.65 -23.18 -17.53
C GLN A 519 13.30 -22.21 -16.53
N GLN A 520 12.84 -20.96 -16.48
CA GLN A 520 13.39 -19.96 -15.56
C GLN A 520 12.92 -20.15 -14.12
N ILE A 521 11.67 -20.59 -13.91
CA ILE A 521 11.15 -20.84 -12.57
C ILE A 521 11.64 -22.18 -12.00
N SER A 522 11.95 -23.17 -12.84
CA SER A 522 12.53 -24.45 -12.38
C SER A 522 13.95 -24.34 -11.82
N GLN A 523 14.66 -23.24 -12.10
CA GLN A 523 15.98 -22.96 -11.49
C GLN A 523 15.83 -22.80 -9.96
N PRO A 524 16.80 -23.30 -9.16
CA PRO A 524 16.72 -23.22 -7.70
C PRO A 524 16.62 -21.77 -7.20
N PHE A 525 15.81 -21.54 -6.18
CA PHE A 525 15.79 -20.30 -5.43
C PHE A 525 16.73 -20.43 -4.23
N GLN A 526 17.74 -19.56 -4.14
CA GLN A 526 18.72 -19.58 -3.06
C GLN A 526 18.22 -18.79 -1.84
N LYS A 527 18.24 -19.38 -0.65
CA LYS A 527 18.00 -18.70 0.63
C LYS A 527 18.87 -19.29 1.72
N ASP A 528 19.69 -18.47 2.38
CA ASP A 528 20.52 -18.86 3.55
C ASP A 528 21.35 -20.15 3.33
N GLY A 529 21.76 -20.41 2.08
CA GLY A 529 22.50 -21.62 1.69
C GLY A 529 21.63 -22.86 1.35
N GLN A 530 20.31 -22.75 1.41
CA GLN A 530 19.36 -23.80 1.02
C GLN A 530 18.75 -23.52 -0.36
N GLU A 531 18.67 -24.56 -1.19
CA GLU A 531 18.02 -24.51 -2.50
C GLU A 531 16.55 -24.93 -2.42
N ILE A 532 15.67 -24.09 -2.96
CA ILE A 532 14.24 -24.38 -3.08
C ILE A 532 13.89 -24.56 -4.54
N PHE A 533 13.33 -25.73 -4.87
CA PHE A 533 12.85 -26.05 -6.22
C PHE A 533 11.32 -25.96 -6.27
N THR A 534 10.81 -25.31 -7.31
CA THR A 534 9.38 -25.26 -7.63
C THR A 534 9.21 -25.21 -9.15
N SER A 535 7.99 -25.41 -9.62
CA SER A 535 7.61 -25.32 -11.02
C SER A 535 6.38 -24.43 -11.16
N ILE A 536 5.99 -24.12 -12.38
CA ILE A 536 4.76 -23.38 -12.67
C ILE A 536 3.89 -24.14 -13.65
N SER A 537 2.59 -24.16 -13.36
CA SER A 537 1.56 -24.56 -14.32
C SER A 537 0.99 -23.32 -14.98
N ILE A 538 0.87 -23.33 -16.32
CA ILE A 538 0.49 -22.15 -17.12
C ILE A 538 -0.74 -22.45 -17.97
N GLY A 539 -1.70 -21.54 -17.98
CA GLY A 539 -2.83 -21.54 -18.91
C GLY A 539 -2.79 -20.34 -19.83
N ILE A 540 -3.06 -20.54 -21.11
CA ILE A 540 -2.95 -19.50 -22.14
C ILE A 540 -4.31 -19.30 -22.79
N ALA A 541 -4.84 -18.08 -22.81
CA ALA A 541 -6.01 -17.72 -23.59
C ALA A 541 -5.67 -16.60 -24.57
N PHE A 542 -6.09 -16.76 -25.82
CA PHE A 542 -5.89 -15.77 -26.88
C PHE A 542 -7.15 -14.94 -27.07
N ASN A 543 -6.99 -13.68 -27.48
CA ASN A 543 -8.13 -12.92 -27.99
C ASN A 543 -8.63 -13.57 -29.29
N GLN A 544 -9.90 -13.96 -29.33
CA GLN A 544 -10.53 -14.43 -30.57
C GLN A 544 -11.27 -13.24 -31.19
N SER A 545 -10.85 -12.82 -32.38
CA SER A 545 -11.33 -11.61 -33.07
C SER A 545 -12.84 -11.59 -33.30
N GLU A 546 -13.49 -12.75 -33.24
CA GLU A 546 -14.91 -12.98 -33.55
C GLU A 546 -15.81 -12.92 -32.31
N LEU A 547 -15.23 -12.84 -31.10
CA LEU A 547 -15.96 -12.84 -29.83
C LEU A 547 -15.77 -11.50 -29.09
N ASN A 548 -16.89 -10.89 -28.69
CA ASN A 548 -16.90 -9.74 -27.78
C ASN A 548 -16.56 -10.19 -26.35
N TYR A 549 -15.28 -10.45 -26.10
CA TYR A 549 -14.81 -10.86 -24.77
C TYR A 549 -14.86 -9.73 -23.76
N HIS A 550 -15.39 -10.01 -22.56
CA HIS A 550 -15.14 -9.20 -21.39
C HIS A 550 -13.80 -9.57 -20.73
N PRO A 551 -13.05 -8.61 -20.11
CA PRO A 551 -11.77 -8.88 -19.45
C PRO A 551 -11.79 -10.05 -18.47
N VAL A 552 -12.88 -10.17 -17.71
CA VAL A 552 -13.06 -11.23 -16.69
C VAL A 552 -13.16 -12.62 -17.33
N GLU A 553 -13.78 -12.73 -18.50
CA GLU A 553 -13.96 -14.00 -19.22
C GLU A 553 -12.63 -14.51 -19.75
N LEU A 554 -11.83 -13.65 -20.36
CA LEU A 554 -10.54 -14.06 -20.91
C LEU A 554 -9.53 -14.45 -19.80
N LEU A 555 -9.55 -13.75 -18.66
CA LEU A 555 -8.78 -14.16 -17.49
C LEU A 555 -9.26 -15.51 -16.91
N ARG A 556 -10.58 -15.74 -16.89
CA ARG A 556 -11.18 -17.02 -16.47
C ARG A 556 -10.78 -18.16 -17.41
N ASP A 557 -10.80 -17.94 -18.72
CA ASP A 557 -10.47 -18.96 -19.71
C ASP A 557 -8.98 -19.36 -19.60
N ALA A 558 -8.08 -18.39 -19.38
CA ALA A 558 -6.68 -18.67 -19.08
C ALA A 558 -6.52 -19.45 -17.76
N HIS A 559 -7.31 -19.10 -16.73
CA HIS A 559 -7.31 -19.82 -15.46
C HIS A 559 -7.77 -21.30 -15.61
N ILE A 560 -8.81 -21.55 -16.41
CA ILE A 560 -9.30 -22.91 -16.71
C ILE A 560 -8.23 -23.74 -17.43
N ALA A 561 -7.52 -23.14 -18.40
CA ALA A 561 -6.42 -23.80 -19.07
C ALA A 561 -5.27 -24.13 -18.10
N MET A 562 -4.97 -23.24 -17.16
CA MET A 562 -3.93 -23.47 -16.14
C MET A 562 -4.31 -24.64 -15.24
N TYR A 563 -5.57 -24.70 -14.84
CA TYR A 563 -6.08 -25.84 -14.07
C TYR A 563 -5.91 -27.16 -14.84
N ARG A 564 -6.27 -27.19 -16.13
CA ARG A 564 -6.06 -28.36 -16.98
C ARG A 564 -4.57 -28.75 -17.10
N ALA A 565 -3.67 -27.77 -17.09
CA ALA A 565 -2.23 -28.04 -17.05
C ALA A 565 -1.81 -28.76 -15.76
N LYS A 566 -2.44 -28.44 -14.62
CA LYS A 566 -2.22 -29.15 -13.35
C LYS A 566 -2.72 -30.60 -13.41
N ASP A 567 -3.94 -30.80 -13.91
CA ASP A 567 -4.56 -32.13 -14.04
C ASP A 567 -3.73 -33.08 -14.92
N LEU A 568 -3.09 -32.55 -15.96
CA LEU A 568 -2.28 -33.35 -16.88
C LEU A 568 -0.88 -33.70 -16.33
N GLY A 569 -0.53 -33.27 -15.11
CA GLY A 569 0.74 -33.62 -14.46
C GLY A 569 1.62 -32.44 -14.04
N LYS A 570 1.05 -31.23 -13.93
CA LYS A 570 1.75 -29.98 -13.52
C LYS A 570 2.96 -29.63 -14.41
N ALA A 571 3.68 -28.55 -14.06
CA ALA A 571 4.92 -28.11 -14.71
C ALA A 571 4.83 -28.01 -16.24
N ARG A 572 3.68 -27.60 -16.76
CA ARG A 572 3.39 -27.52 -18.19
C ARG A 572 2.45 -26.38 -18.52
N HIS A 573 2.31 -26.08 -19.81
CA HIS A 573 1.37 -25.09 -20.28
C HIS A 573 0.20 -25.77 -21.01
N GLN A 574 -0.97 -25.13 -21.03
CA GLN A 574 -2.12 -25.52 -21.84
C GLN A 574 -2.75 -24.28 -22.48
N VAL A 575 -3.17 -24.42 -23.73
CA VAL A 575 -3.92 -23.38 -24.44
C VAL A 575 -5.40 -23.64 -24.28
N PHE A 576 -6.17 -22.64 -23.88
CA PHE A 576 -7.61 -22.73 -23.72
C PHE A 576 -8.28 -23.17 -25.02
N ALA A 577 -9.12 -24.21 -24.91
CA ALA A 577 -10.04 -24.63 -25.95
C ALA A 577 -11.46 -24.65 -25.38
N THR A 578 -12.47 -24.34 -26.20
CA THR A 578 -13.86 -24.17 -25.76
C THR A 578 -14.43 -25.40 -25.02
N GLY A 579 -13.95 -26.62 -25.33
CA GLY A 579 -14.33 -27.85 -24.62
C GLY A 579 -13.78 -27.98 -23.19
N MET A 580 -12.80 -27.18 -22.79
CA MET A 580 -12.16 -27.27 -21.47
C MET A 580 -13.09 -26.84 -20.33
N HIS A 581 -13.94 -25.83 -20.55
CA HIS A 581 -14.88 -25.33 -19.54
C HIS A 581 -15.86 -26.43 -19.10
N THR A 582 -16.37 -27.22 -20.05
CA THR A 582 -17.28 -28.33 -19.80
C THR A 582 -16.60 -29.44 -18.99
N GLN A 583 -15.31 -29.69 -19.22
CA GLN A 583 -14.58 -30.77 -18.54
C GLN A 583 -14.28 -30.44 -17.06
N VAL A 584 -13.94 -29.18 -16.75
CA VAL A 584 -13.74 -28.73 -15.36
C VAL A 584 -15.05 -28.76 -14.57
N ILE A 585 -16.17 -28.30 -15.15
CA ILE A 585 -17.49 -28.38 -14.50
C ILE A 585 -17.90 -29.83 -14.26
N LYS A 586 -17.73 -30.70 -15.25
CA LYS A 586 -18.02 -32.14 -15.12
C LYS A 586 -17.23 -32.77 -13.98
N ARG A 587 -15.96 -32.41 -13.79
CA ARG A 587 -15.11 -32.95 -12.73
C ARG A 587 -15.58 -32.53 -11.32
N PHE A 588 -15.91 -31.26 -11.11
CA PHE A 588 -16.48 -30.81 -9.83
C PHE A 588 -17.84 -31.46 -9.53
N GLN A 589 -18.67 -31.64 -10.56
CA GLN A 589 -19.92 -32.38 -10.42
C GLN A 589 -19.65 -33.83 -10.04
N LEU A 590 -18.69 -34.48 -10.69
CA LEU A 590 -18.32 -35.86 -10.41
C LEU A 590 -17.80 -36.05 -8.97
N GLU A 591 -17.04 -35.10 -8.42
CA GLU A 591 -16.63 -35.12 -7.01
C GLU A 591 -17.84 -35.06 -6.05
N ALA A 592 -18.74 -34.10 -6.28
CA ALA A 592 -19.93 -33.93 -5.46
C ALA A 592 -20.88 -35.14 -5.57
N ASP A 593 -20.97 -35.73 -6.76
CA ASP A 593 -21.76 -36.92 -7.05
C ASP A 593 -21.14 -38.15 -6.39
N LEU A 594 -19.81 -38.34 -6.45
CA LEU A 594 -19.12 -39.48 -5.86
C LEU A 594 -19.28 -39.52 -4.33
N ARG A 595 -19.14 -38.36 -3.66
CA ARG A 595 -19.36 -38.27 -2.22
C ARG A 595 -20.77 -38.74 -1.83
N ARG A 596 -21.78 -38.32 -2.59
CA ARG A 596 -23.18 -38.76 -2.38
C ARG A 596 -23.37 -40.23 -2.74
N GLY A 597 -22.76 -40.70 -3.81
CA GLY A 597 -22.87 -42.08 -4.26
C GLY A 597 -22.33 -43.08 -3.23
N ILE A 598 -21.27 -42.72 -2.50
CA ILE A 598 -20.75 -43.52 -1.37
C ILE A 598 -21.79 -43.62 -0.24
N GLU A 599 -22.50 -42.53 0.07
CA GLU A 599 -23.52 -42.50 1.14
C GLU A 599 -24.83 -43.20 0.74
N LEU A 600 -25.19 -43.16 -0.55
CA LEU A 600 -26.44 -43.67 -1.10
C LEU A 600 -26.35 -45.09 -1.67
N GLU A 601 -25.26 -45.82 -1.40
CA GLU A 601 -25.03 -47.20 -1.88
C GLU A 601 -25.14 -47.36 -3.42
N GLU A 602 -24.71 -46.34 -4.17
CA GLU A 602 -24.73 -46.36 -5.64
C GLU A 602 -23.56 -47.15 -6.27
N LEU A 603 -22.59 -47.51 -5.43
CA LEU A 603 -21.44 -48.32 -5.82
C LEU A 603 -21.68 -49.80 -5.49
N TYR A 604 -21.18 -50.67 -6.35
CA TYR A 604 -21.31 -52.12 -6.20
C TYR A 604 -20.04 -52.83 -6.68
N LEU A 605 -19.79 -54.02 -6.15
CA LEU A 605 -18.68 -54.86 -6.58
C LEU A 605 -19.13 -55.85 -7.64
N VAL A 606 -18.31 -56.01 -8.66
CA VAL A 606 -18.31 -57.17 -9.54
C VAL A 606 -17.04 -57.98 -9.29
N TYR A 607 -17.08 -59.26 -9.64
CA TYR A 607 -16.09 -60.24 -9.27
C TYR A 607 -15.59 -60.94 -10.53
N GLN A 608 -14.29 -60.83 -10.82
CA GLN A 608 -13.69 -61.51 -11.95
C GLN A 608 -12.98 -62.79 -11.47
N PRO A 609 -13.27 -63.97 -12.03
CA PRO A 609 -12.67 -65.21 -11.54
C PRO A 609 -11.19 -65.29 -11.87
N ILE A 610 -10.43 -65.79 -10.89
CA ILE A 610 -9.03 -66.19 -11.01
C ILE A 610 -9.01 -67.71 -11.03
N VAL A 611 -8.56 -68.30 -12.13
CA VAL A 611 -8.61 -69.73 -12.39
C VAL A 611 -7.22 -70.32 -12.26
N SER A 612 -7.08 -71.45 -11.57
CA SER A 612 -5.82 -72.21 -11.59
C SER A 612 -5.64 -72.82 -12.97
N LEU A 613 -4.51 -72.52 -13.61
CA LEU A 613 -4.19 -73.06 -14.93
C LEU A 613 -3.82 -74.55 -14.86
N ILE A 614 -3.51 -75.07 -13.67
CA ILE A 614 -3.16 -76.48 -13.47
C ILE A 614 -4.42 -77.34 -13.30
N THR A 615 -5.33 -76.94 -12.42
CA THR A 615 -6.55 -77.72 -12.10
C THR A 615 -7.75 -77.31 -12.93
N GLU A 616 -7.67 -76.18 -13.65
CA GLU A 616 -8.77 -75.54 -14.38
C GLU A 616 -9.99 -75.20 -13.50
N THR A 617 -9.76 -75.08 -12.19
CA THR A 617 -10.79 -74.71 -11.21
C THR A 617 -10.62 -73.26 -10.75
N ILE A 618 -11.72 -72.61 -10.40
CA ILE A 618 -11.71 -71.27 -9.81
C ILE A 618 -10.98 -71.32 -8.45
N ALA A 619 -9.89 -70.56 -8.35
CA ALA A 619 -9.11 -70.40 -7.12
C ALA A 619 -9.62 -69.22 -6.27
N GLY A 620 -10.24 -68.24 -6.90
CA GLY A 620 -10.74 -67.05 -6.21
C GLY A 620 -11.31 -66.02 -7.18
N PHE A 621 -11.51 -64.81 -6.68
CA PHE A 621 -12.01 -63.69 -7.47
C PHE A 621 -11.25 -62.41 -7.18
N GLU A 622 -11.13 -61.52 -8.16
CA GLU A 622 -10.78 -60.12 -7.95
C GLU A 622 -12.04 -59.28 -7.80
N ALA A 623 -12.13 -58.51 -6.71
CA ALA A 623 -13.20 -57.57 -6.45
C ALA A 623 -12.94 -56.24 -7.17
N LEU A 624 -13.82 -55.90 -8.10
CA LEU A 624 -13.73 -54.72 -8.94
C LEU A 624 -14.91 -53.79 -8.70
N ILE A 625 -14.61 -52.55 -8.31
CA ILE A 625 -15.62 -51.53 -8.04
C ILE A 625 -16.30 -51.05 -9.33
N ARG A 626 -17.62 -50.83 -9.26
CA ARG A 626 -18.44 -50.25 -10.32
C ARG A 626 -19.35 -49.19 -9.71
N TRP A 627 -19.65 -48.15 -10.47
CA TRP A 627 -20.57 -47.10 -10.05
C TRP A 627 -21.69 -46.96 -11.07
N ASN A 628 -22.92 -47.12 -10.61
CA ASN A 628 -24.12 -46.87 -11.41
C ASN A 628 -24.78 -45.57 -10.94
N HIS A 629 -24.40 -44.46 -11.55
CA HIS A 629 -24.90 -43.16 -11.20
C HIS A 629 -26.35 -42.95 -11.69
N PRO A 630 -27.27 -42.40 -10.89
CA PRO A 630 -28.69 -42.26 -11.24
C PRO A 630 -28.95 -41.48 -12.54
N LYS A 631 -28.07 -40.53 -12.87
CA LYS A 631 -28.19 -39.67 -14.05
C LYS A 631 -27.31 -40.10 -15.22
N TYR A 632 -26.12 -40.64 -14.94
CA TYR A 632 -25.11 -40.92 -15.96
C TYR A 632 -25.03 -42.41 -16.31
N GLY A 633 -25.75 -43.27 -15.59
CA GLY A 633 -25.64 -44.71 -15.72
C GLY A 633 -24.26 -45.19 -15.28
N PHE A 634 -23.66 -46.08 -16.04
CA PHE A 634 -22.35 -46.63 -15.74
C PHE A 634 -21.23 -45.58 -15.83
N VAL A 635 -20.56 -45.31 -14.70
CA VAL A 635 -19.38 -44.43 -14.64
C VAL A 635 -18.13 -45.30 -14.56
N SER A 636 -17.16 -45.03 -15.44
CA SER A 636 -15.93 -45.83 -15.54
C SER A 636 -15.08 -45.70 -14.26
N PRO A 637 -14.53 -46.81 -13.72
CA PRO A 637 -13.58 -46.77 -12.61
C PRO A 637 -12.39 -45.84 -12.85
N LEU A 638 -11.86 -45.79 -14.09
CA LEU A 638 -10.76 -44.89 -14.45
C LEU A 638 -11.12 -43.41 -14.23
N GLU A 639 -12.40 -43.06 -14.37
CA GLU A 639 -12.87 -41.69 -14.23
C GLU A 639 -13.04 -41.30 -12.75
N PHE A 640 -13.76 -42.11 -11.96
CA PHE A 640 -14.09 -41.73 -10.58
C PHE A 640 -13.01 -42.12 -9.56
N ILE A 641 -12.18 -43.14 -9.80
CA ILE A 641 -11.07 -43.49 -8.88
C ILE A 641 -10.04 -42.37 -8.86
N SER A 642 -9.71 -41.80 -10.02
CA SER A 642 -8.81 -40.64 -10.12
C SER A 642 -9.30 -39.45 -9.29
N VAL A 643 -10.61 -39.17 -9.35
CA VAL A 643 -11.23 -38.12 -8.52
C VAL A 643 -11.23 -38.50 -7.05
N ALA A 644 -11.49 -39.77 -6.72
CA ALA A 644 -11.48 -40.26 -5.35
C ALA A 644 -10.11 -40.10 -4.70
N GLU A 645 -9.04 -40.40 -5.42
CA GLU A 645 -7.67 -40.22 -4.94
C GLU A 645 -7.37 -38.73 -4.72
N GLU A 646 -7.55 -37.86 -5.70
CA GLU A 646 -7.21 -36.44 -5.56
C GLU A 646 -7.96 -35.71 -4.42
N THR A 647 -9.19 -36.16 -4.13
CA THR A 647 -10.07 -35.56 -3.11
C THR A 647 -9.97 -36.27 -1.75
N GLY A 648 -9.24 -37.37 -1.66
CA GLY A 648 -9.15 -38.22 -0.47
C GLY A 648 -10.37 -39.11 -0.22
N LEU A 649 -11.40 -39.08 -1.09
CA LEU A 649 -12.56 -39.98 -1.03
C LEU A 649 -12.19 -41.45 -1.28
N ILE A 650 -11.00 -41.75 -1.80
CA ILE A 650 -10.50 -43.12 -1.96
C ILE A 650 -10.35 -43.86 -0.62
N ILE A 651 -10.13 -43.14 0.48
CA ILE A 651 -9.99 -43.72 1.82
C ILE A 651 -11.32 -44.32 2.31
N PRO A 652 -12.43 -43.55 2.43
CA PRO A 652 -13.71 -44.12 2.82
C PRO A 652 -14.24 -45.14 1.80
N LEU A 653 -14.02 -44.90 0.50
CA LEU A 653 -14.41 -45.84 -0.55
C LEU A 653 -13.67 -47.18 -0.42
N GLY A 654 -12.36 -47.14 -0.20
CA GLY A 654 -11.53 -48.33 -0.07
C GLY A 654 -11.87 -49.17 1.17
N LYS A 655 -12.24 -48.52 2.28
CA LYS A 655 -12.77 -49.22 3.46
C LYS A 655 -14.06 -49.97 3.14
N TRP A 656 -14.99 -49.33 2.42
CA TRP A 656 -16.23 -49.95 1.99
C TRP A 656 -15.99 -51.14 1.04
N ILE A 657 -15.09 -50.98 0.06
CA ILE A 657 -14.69 -52.05 -0.89
C ILE A 657 -14.17 -53.26 -0.11
N PHE A 658 -13.25 -53.04 0.82
CA PHE A 658 -12.64 -54.12 1.61
C PHE A 658 -13.69 -54.90 2.41
N GLN A 659 -14.58 -54.19 3.10
CA GLN A 659 -15.64 -54.80 3.89
C GLN A 659 -16.64 -55.58 3.03
N ALA A 660 -17.08 -55.02 1.90
CA ALA A 660 -18.01 -55.68 0.99
C ALA A 660 -17.41 -56.95 0.38
N ALA A 661 -16.14 -56.90 -0.04
CA ALA A 661 -15.43 -58.05 -0.59
C ALA A 661 -15.24 -59.17 0.46
N CYS A 662 -14.83 -58.83 1.69
CA CYS A 662 -14.69 -59.80 2.78
C CYS A 662 -16.03 -60.46 3.13
N ARG A 663 -17.12 -59.69 3.21
CA ARG A 663 -18.47 -60.24 3.46
C ARG A 663 -18.88 -61.23 2.38
N GLN A 664 -18.69 -60.88 1.11
CA GLN A 664 -19.03 -61.77 0.00
C GLN A 664 -18.18 -63.05 0.01
N LEU A 665 -16.88 -62.94 0.30
CA LEU A 665 -16.00 -64.10 0.41
C LEU A 665 -16.42 -65.04 1.54
N SER A 666 -16.77 -64.50 2.71
CA SER A 666 -17.26 -65.29 3.86
C SER A 666 -18.52 -66.09 3.49
N ILE A 667 -19.46 -65.46 2.76
CA ILE A 667 -20.65 -66.14 2.22
C ILE A 667 -20.26 -67.28 1.27
N TRP A 668 -19.32 -67.05 0.35
CA TRP A 668 -18.89 -68.09 -0.58
C TRP A 668 -18.14 -69.24 0.08
N GLN A 669 -17.28 -68.98 1.06
CA GLN A 669 -16.57 -70.05 1.78
C GLN A 669 -17.54 -70.90 2.63
N ALA A 670 -18.60 -70.29 3.19
CA ALA A 670 -19.64 -71.02 3.91
C ALA A 670 -20.52 -71.88 3.00
N GLN A 671 -20.84 -71.38 1.79
CA GLN A 671 -21.67 -72.11 0.83
C GLN A 671 -20.91 -73.18 0.05
N PHE A 672 -19.63 -72.94 -0.24
CA PHE A 672 -18.79 -73.78 -1.09
C PHE A 672 -17.47 -74.14 -0.39
N PRO A 673 -17.50 -75.03 0.61
CA PRO A 673 -16.30 -75.43 1.34
C PRO A 673 -15.32 -76.15 0.40
N ALA A 674 -14.15 -75.57 0.21
CA ALA A 674 -13.10 -76.04 -0.70
C ALA A 674 -11.75 -76.17 0.04
N ASN A 675 -10.89 -77.09 -0.43
CA ASN A 675 -9.51 -77.19 0.00
C ASN A 675 -8.55 -77.15 -1.20
N PRO A 676 -7.78 -76.07 -1.41
CA PRO A 676 -7.71 -74.84 -0.60
C PRO A 676 -8.98 -73.98 -0.71
N SER A 677 -9.24 -73.16 0.31
CA SER A 677 -10.40 -72.26 0.33
C SER A 677 -10.30 -71.14 -0.71
N LEU A 678 -11.47 -70.69 -1.20
CA LEU A 678 -11.55 -69.58 -2.16
C LEU A 678 -10.83 -68.33 -1.65
N MET A 679 -10.17 -67.62 -2.56
CA MET A 679 -9.47 -66.36 -2.28
C MET A 679 -10.21 -65.14 -2.85
N MET A 680 -9.96 -63.97 -2.27
CA MET A 680 -10.44 -62.67 -2.75
C MET A 680 -9.27 -61.70 -2.91
N SER A 681 -9.05 -61.21 -4.13
CA SER A 681 -8.12 -60.15 -4.47
C SER A 681 -8.81 -58.78 -4.37
N ILE A 682 -8.16 -57.81 -3.71
CA ILE A 682 -8.69 -56.46 -3.49
C ILE A 682 -7.59 -55.44 -3.79
N ASN A 683 -7.87 -54.51 -4.70
CA ASN A 683 -6.98 -53.41 -5.06
C ASN A 683 -6.81 -52.39 -3.93
N LEU A 684 -5.57 -51.96 -3.70
CA LEU A 684 -5.21 -50.97 -2.67
C LEU A 684 -4.53 -49.75 -3.31
N SER A 685 -5.14 -48.57 -3.15
CA SER A 685 -4.53 -47.32 -3.64
C SER A 685 -3.31 -46.90 -2.82
N GLY A 686 -2.43 -46.10 -3.43
CA GLY A 686 -1.26 -45.57 -2.72
C GLY A 686 -1.60 -44.62 -1.58
N GLN A 687 -2.74 -43.93 -1.64
CA GLN A 687 -3.18 -43.07 -0.52
C GLN A 687 -3.66 -43.88 0.68
N GLN A 688 -4.33 -45.01 0.45
CA GLN A 688 -4.71 -45.94 1.51
C GLN A 688 -3.48 -46.54 2.17
N LEU A 689 -2.46 -46.90 1.38
CA LEU A 689 -1.20 -47.45 1.91
C LEU A 689 -0.52 -46.48 2.88
N THR A 690 -0.73 -45.17 2.75
CA THR A 690 -0.20 -44.16 3.69
C THR A 690 -1.07 -43.89 4.91
N GLN A 691 -2.26 -44.50 5.03
CA GLN A 691 -3.16 -44.26 6.15
C GLN A 691 -2.68 -44.96 7.43
N PRO A 692 -2.55 -44.22 8.55
CA PRO A 692 -2.10 -44.81 9.82
C PRO A 692 -3.00 -45.94 10.34
N ASP A 693 -4.31 -45.86 10.07
CA ASP A 693 -5.35 -46.77 10.57
C ASP A 693 -5.69 -47.93 9.61
N LEU A 694 -4.91 -48.10 8.52
CA LEU A 694 -5.12 -49.14 7.51
C LEU A 694 -5.16 -50.55 8.12
N VAL A 695 -4.16 -50.87 8.95
CA VAL A 695 -3.99 -52.21 9.52
C VAL A 695 -5.13 -52.52 10.49
N GLU A 696 -5.53 -51.53 11.27
CA GLU A 696 -6.56 -51.59 12.28
C GLU A 696 -7.93 -51.87 11.65
N TYR A 697 -8.30 -51.19 10.56
CA TYR A 697 -9.60 -51.45 9.92
C TYR A 697 -9.62 -52.79 9.17
N VAL A 698 -8.49 -53.22 8.61
CA VAL A 698 -8.36 -54.53 7.95
C VAL A 698 -8.51 -55.65 8.97
N GLU A 699 -7.81 -55.56 10.10
CA GLU A 699 -7.93 -56.51 11.20
C GLU A 699 -9.37 -56.61 11.70
N GLN A 700 -10.02 -55.46 11.92
CA GLN A 700 -11.42 -55.42 12.35
C GLN A 700 -12.35 -56.10 11.36
N SER A 701 -12.16 -55.87 10.06
CA SER A 701 -13.01 -56.44 9.01
C SER A 701 -12.83 -57.97 8.88
N LEU A 702 -11.61 -58.48 9.06
CA LEU A 702 -11.34 -59.92 9.11
C LEU A 702 -12.02 -60.57 10.33
N LYS A 703 -11.92 -59.93 11.51
CA LYS A 703 -12.59 -60.39 12.74
C LYS A 703 -14.11 -60.44 12.60
N GLU A 704 -14.70 -59.41 12.01
CA GLU A 704 -16.16 -59.34 11.79
C GLU A 704 -16.68 -60.40 10.81
N THR A 705 -15.89 -60.77 9.82
CA THR A 705 -16.29 -61.72 8.77
C THR A 705 -15.86 -63.16 9.05
N GLY A 706 -15.01 -63.38 10.07
CA GLY A 706 -14.49 -64.68 10.46
C GLY A 706 -13.53 -65.29 9.45
N LEU A 707 -12.99 -64.50 8.51
CA LEU A 707 -12.09 -64.97 7.47
C LEU A 707 -10.67 -65.16 8.00
N ASP A 708 -10.00 -66.23 7.54
CA ASP A 708 -8.54 -66.31 7.62
C ASP A 708 -7.93 -65.29 6.63
N GLY A 709 -7.00 -64.46 7.11
CA GLY A 709 -6.28 -63.51 6.27
C GLY A 709 -5.63 -64.15 5.04
N ARG A 710 -5.29 -65.45 5.08
CA ARG A 710 -4.71 -66.19 3.94
C ARG A 710 -5.62 -66.25 2.73
N SER A 711 -6.92 -66.06 2.92
CA SER A 711 -7.93 -66.02 1.86
C SER A 711 -8.12 -64.62 1.26
N VAL A 712 -7.48 -63.58 1.80
CA VAL A 712 -7.55 -62.23 1.27
C VAL A 712 -6.18 -61.81 0.73
N LYS A 713 -6.16 -61.41 -0.54
CA LYS A 713 -4.98 -60.92 -1.25
C LYS A 713 -5.15 -59.43 -1.53
N LEU A 714 -4.21 -58.61 -1.04
CA LEU A 714 -4.19 -57.17 -1.36
C LEU A 714 -3.27 -56.92 -2.55
N GLU A 715 -3.77 -56.20 -3.54
CA GLU A 715 -3.06 -55.90 -4.78
C GLU A 715 -2.58 -54.46 -4.77
N ILE A 716 -1.28 -54.26 -5.01
CA ILE A 716 -0.62 -52.97 -4.94
C ILE A 716 0.16 -52.80 -6.23
N THR A 717 -0.13 -51.73 -6.98
CA THR A 717 0.59 -51.47 -8.23
C THR A 717 2.07 -51.19 -7.98
N GLU A 718 2.91 -51.60 -8.93
CA GLU A 718 4.35 -51.38 -8.89
C GLU A 718 4.72 -49.91 -8.61
N SER A 719 4.06 -48.98 -9.30
CA SER A 719 4.29 -47.53 -9.15
C SER A 719 3.98 -47.02 -7.74
N VAL A 720 2.96 -47.58 -7.09
CA VAL A 720 2.58 -47.21 -5.72
C VAL A 720 3.61 -47.72 -4.72
N ALA A 721 4.06 -48.97 -4.85
CA ALA A 721 5.06 -49.55 -3.96
C ALA A 721 6.42 -48.82 -4.04
N MET A 722 6.77 -48.27 -5.21
CA MET A 722 8.04 -47.58 -5.43
C MET A 722 8.10 -46.12 -4.98
N LYS A 723 6.97 -45.53 -4.59
CA LYS A 723 6.91 -44.10 -4.20
C LYS A 723 7.61 -43.80 -2.88
N ASP A 724 7.44 -44.67 -1.88
CA ASP A 724 8.12 -44.64 -0.58
C ASP A 724 8.35 -46.08 -0.11
N VAL A 725 9.48 -46.63 -0.55
CA VAL A 725 9.78 -48.06 -0.43
C VAL A 725 9.83 -48.53 1.03
N GLU A 726 10.47 -47.77 1.92
CA GLU A 726 10.62 -48.19 3.32
C GLU A 726 9.29 -48.10 4.07
N ALA A 727 8.48 -47.06 3.83
CA ALA A 727 7.16 -46.96 4.40
C ALA A 727 6.22 -48.08 3.89
N ALA A 728 6.28 -48.37 2.59
CA ALA A 728 5.52 -49.46 1.98
C ALA A 728 5.90 -50.82 2.58
N ILE A 729 7.20 -51.14 2.68
CA ILE A 729 7.69 -52.38 3.31
C ILE A 729 7.18 -52.50 4.76
N SER A 730 7.29 -51.44 5.56
CA SER A 730 6.85 -51.43 6.95
C SER A 730 5.35 -51.79 7.08
N ILE A 731 4.51 -51.19 6.24
CA ILE A 731 3.06 -51.41 6.27
C ILE A 731 2.70 -52.78 5.71
N MET A 732 3.35 -53.21 4.63
CA MET A 732 3.18 -54.56 4.08
C MET A 732 3.56 -55.65 5.10
N LEU A 733 4.62 -55.47 5.89
CA LEU A 733 4.98 -56.39 6.98
C LEU A 733 3.90 -56.44 8.07
N ARG A 734 3.31 -55.30 8.44
CA ARG A 734 2.18 -55.25 9.39
C ARG A 734 0.95 -55.99 8.84
N LEU A 735 0.62 -55.79 7.56
CA LEU A 735 -0.48 -56.50 6.88
C LEU A 735 -0.22 -58.01 6.81
N ARG A 736 1.01 -58.43 6.55
CA ARG A 736 1.43 -59.84 6.62
C ARG A 736 1.26 -60.43 8.02
N GLY A 737 1.42 -59.62 9.06
CA GLY A 737 1.13 -60.00 10.45
C GLY A 737 -0.32 -60.43 10.69
N LEU A 738 -1.24 -60.02 9.82
CA LEU A 738 -2.65 -60.45 9.81
C LEU A 738 -2.89 -61.69 8.93
N ASN A 739 -1.83 -62.41 8.55
CA ASN A 739 -1.83 -63.55 7.62
C ASN A 739 -2.31 -63.25 6.20
N LEU A 740 -2.37 -61.97 5.80
CA LEU A 740 -2.77 -61.56 4.45
C LEU A 740 -1.77 -62.01 3.37
N ARG A 741 -2.29 -62.22 2.16
CA ARG A 741 -1.47 -62.31 0.94
C ARG A 741 -1.31 -60.93 0.33
N LEU A 742 -0.17 -60.67 -0.30
CA LEU A 742 0.16 -59.40 -0.93
C LEU A 742 0.67 -59.67 -2.35
N SER A 743 0.14 -58.91 -3.30
CA SER A 743 0.48 -59.00 -4.72
C SER A 743 1.05 -57.69 -5.23
N ILE A 744 2.06 -57.76 -6.10
CA ILE A 744 2.41 -56.63 -6.96
C ILE A 744 1.61 -56.73 -8.24
N ASP A 745 0.92 -55.64 -8.57
CA ASP A 745 0.10 -55.50 -9.76
C ASP A 745 0.78 -54.62 -10.82
N ASP A 746 0.35 -54.72 -12.08
CA ASP A 746 0.88 -54.02 -13.27
C ASP A 746 2.40 -54.21 -13.49
N PHE A 747 2.97 -55.34 -13.07
CA PHE A 747 4.41 -55.53 -13.06
C PHE A 747 5.03 -55.49 -14.47
N GLY A 748 6.06 -54.65 -14.64
CA GLY A 748 6.82 -54.51 -15.88
C GLY A 748 6.43 -53.29 -16.72
N THR A 749 5.41 -52.54 -16.32
CA THR A 749 5.00 -51.29 -16.97
C THR A 749 5.73 -50.05 -16.43
N GLY A 750 6.47 -50.18 -15.32
CA GLY A 750 7.10 -49.08 -14.57
C GLY A 750 8.63 -49.11 -14.44
N TYR A 751 9.14 -48.45 -13.38
CA TYR A 751 10.58 -48.35 -13.07
C TYR A 751 11.22 -49.72 -12.83
N SER A 752 12.52 -49.89 -13.11
CA SER A 752 13.25 -51.17 -12.96
C SER A 752 13.28 -51.70 -11.51
N SER A 753 12.20 -52.37 -11.11
CA SER A 753 11.93 -52.79 -9.72
C SER A 753 12.73 -53.98 -9.21
N LEU A 754 13.57 -54.58 -10.04
CA LEU A 754 14.33 -55.78 -9.68
C LEU A 754 15.19 -55.62 -8.41
N SER A 755 15.76 -54.44 -8.20
CA SER A 755 16.61 -54.17 -7.02
C SER A 755 15.84 -54.17 -5.71
N TYR A 756 14.53 -53.95 -5.72
CA TYR A 756 13.69 -53.85 -4.53
C TYR A 756 12.64 -54.95 -4.43
N LEU A 757 12.30 -55.64 -5.53
CA LEU A 757 11.29 -56.70 -5.55
C LEU A 757 11.59 -57.80 -4.52
N HIS A 758 12.86 -58.20 -4.37
CA HIS A 758 13.28 -59.20 -3.38
C HIS A 758 13.13 -58.74 -1.92
N ARG A 759 12.95 -57.43 -1.67
CA ARG A 759 12.75 -56.85 -0.33
C ARG A 759 11.27 -56.76 0.05
N PHE A 760 10.37 -56.71 -0.93
CA PHE A 760 8.94 -56.62 -0.63
C PHE A 760 8.42 -57.96 -0.09
N PRO A 761 7.63 -57.97 1.00
CA PRO A 761 7.09 -59.20 1.58
C PRO A 761 5.84 -59.68 0.82
N VAL A 762 5.94 -59.74 -0.51
CA VAL A 762 4.88 -60.15 -1.43
C VAL A 762 5.00 -61.62 -1.76
N ASN A 763 3.88 -62.23 -2.13
CA ASN A 763 3.78 -63.66 -2.44
C ASN A 763 3.27 -63.90 -3.85
N THR A 764 2.73 -62.87 -4.50
CA THR A 764 2.17 -62.95 -5.84
C THR A 764 2.69 -61.84 -6.72
N LEU A 765 2.92 -62.16 -7.99
CA LEU A 765 3.20 -61.19 -9.04
C LEU A 765 2.14 -61.33 -10.14
N LYS A 766 1.46 -60.23 -10.48
CA LYS A 766 0.50 -60.18 -11.59
C LYS A 766 1.20 -59.65 -12.84
N ILE A 767 1.09 -60.40 -13.94
CA ILE A 767 1.61 -59.99 -15.25
C ILE A 767 0.55 -59.14 -15.92
N ASP A 768 0.89 -57.89 -16.23
CA ASP A 768 -0.01 -56.97 -16.90
C ASP A 768 -0.51 -57.51 -18.24
N ARG A 769 -1.79 -57.22 -18.53
CA ARG A 769 -2.46 -57.61 -19.76
C ARG A 769 -1.70 -57.22 -21.01
N SER A 770 -1.00 -56.08 -21.03
CA SER A 770 -0.29 -55.64 -22.23
C SER A 770 0.81 -56.60 -22.68
N PHE A 771 1.39 -57.39 -21.77
CA PHE A 771 2.37 -58.42 -22.12
C PHE A 771 1.66 -59.71 -22.57
N VAL A 772 0.62 -60.13 -21.84
CA VAL A 772 -0.15 -61.34 -22.18
C VAL A 772 -0.82 -61.21 -23.55
N SER A 773 -1.35 -60.04 -23.89
CA SER A 773 -1.99 -59.82 -25.20
C SER A 773 -1.03 -59.90 -26.37
N ARG A 774 0.26 -59.56 -26.16
CA ARG A 774 1.30 -59.52 -27.20
C ARG A 774 2.11 -60.81 -27.32
N MET A 775 1.91 -61.78 -26.41
CA MET A 775 2.70 -63.02 -26.40
C MET A 775 2.48 -63.91 -27.64
N GLU A 776 1.53 -63.56 -28.50
CA GLU A 776 1.27 -64.20 -29.79
C GLU A 776 1.91 -63.46 -30.98
N ASP A 777 2.32 -62.20 -30.81
CA ASP A 777 2.75 -61.32 -31.90
C ASP A 777 4.22 -61.55 -32.28
N THR A 778 5.12 -61.66 -31.29
CA THR A 778 6.57 -61.84 -31.51
C THR A 778 7.20 -62.79 -30.50
N ASP A 779 8.32 -63.42 -30.87
CA ASP A 779 9.14 -64.24 -29.96
C ASP A 779 9.74 -63.40 -28.80
N GLU A 780 9.97 -62.10 -29.02
CA GLU A 780 10.47 -61.17 -28.00
C GLU A 780 9.41 -60.90 -26.92
N ASP A 781 8.16 -60.67 -27.29
CA ASP A 781 7.06 -60.44 -26.34
C ASP A 781 6.77 -61.70 -25.49
N ALA A 782 6.87 -62.89 -26.09
CA ALA A 782 6.77 -64.15 -25.36
C ALA A 782 7.92 -64.36 -24.36
N ALA A 783 9.14 -63.92 -24.71
CA ALA A 783 10.31 -64.00 -23.84
C ALA A 783 10.18 -63.11 -22.58
N ILE A 784 9.48 -61.97 -22.67
CA ILE A 784 9.21 -61.10 -21.51
C ILE A 784 8.32 -61.83 -20.49
N VAL A 785 7.20 -62.40 -20.94
CA VAL A 785 6.28 -63.17 -20.08
C VAL A 785 7.02 -64.34 -19.42
N GLN A 786 7.82 -65.08 -20.19
CA GLN A 786 8.66 -66.17 -19.66
C GLN A 786 9.65 -65.67 -18.60
N THR A 787 10.30 -64.52 -18.83
CA THR A 787 11.26 -63.93 -17.88
C THR A 787 10.58 -63.54 -16.57
N ILE A 788 9.39 -62.95 -16.62
CA ILE A 788 8.63 -62.56 -15.43
C ILE A 788 8.23 -63.79 -14.62
N ILE A 789 7.78 -64.87 -15.27
CA ILE A 789 7.43 -66.14 -14.61
C ILE A 789 8.67 -66.74 -13.93
N MET A 790 9.80 -66.85 -14.65
CA MET A 790 11.04 -67.39 -14.08
C MET A 790 11.56 -66.57 -12.89
N LEU A 791 11.47 -65.24 -12.96
CA LEU A 791 11.85 -64.34 -11.87
C LEU A 791 10.98 -64.58 -10.64
N SER A 792 9.66 -64.68 -10.82
CA SER A 792 8.69 -64.89 -9.74
C SER A 792 8.96 -66.20 -9.00
N HIS A 793 9.17 -67.30 -9.75
CA HIS A 793 9.52 -68.60 -9.16
C HIS A 793 10.86 -68.57 -8.42
N SER A 794 11.85 -67.84 -8.95
CA SER A 794 13.17 -67.68 -8.31
C SER A 794 13.08 -66.93 -6.96
N LEU A 795 12.06 -66.10 -6.78
CA LEU A 795 11.77 -65.38 -5.55
C LEU A 795 10.73 -66.07 -4.66
N GLY A 796 10.25 -67.25 -5.04
CA GLY A 796 9.26 -68.02 -4.28
C GLY A 796 7.85 -67.41 -4.31
N MET A 797 7.49 -66.71 -5.39
CA MET A 797 6.19 -66.08 -5.58
C MET A 797 5.35 -66.87 -6.61
N ASP A 798 4.02 -66.90 -6.42
CA ASP A 798 3.07 -67.39 -7.42
C ASP A 798 2.76 -66.30 -8.47
N VAL A 799 2.31 -66.71 -9.65
CA VAL A 799 2.06 -65.81 -10.78
C VAL A 799 0.59 -65.84 -11.19
N VAL A 800 0.04 -64.66 -11.45
CA VAL A 800 -1.28 -64.49 -12.07
C VAL A 800 -1.09 -63.77 -13.40
N ALA A 801 -1.46 -64.40 -14.51
CA ALA A 801 -1.45 -63.76 -15.82
C ALA A 801 -2.80 -63.07 -16.09
N GLU A 802 -2.78 -61.76 -16.31
CA GLU A 802 -3.99 -60.98 -16.60
C GLU A 802 -4.31 -60.86 -18.08
N GLY A 803 -5.59 -60.67 -18.39
CA GLY A 803 -6.04 -60.41 -19.75
C GLY A 803 -5.92 -61.63 -20.68
N VAL A 804 -6.07 -62.85 -20.14
CA VAL A 804 -6.17 -64.06 -20.95
C VAL A 804 -7.50 -64.05 -21.72
N GLU A 805 -7.42 -64.02 -23.05
CA GLU A 805 -8.56 -63.91 -23.97
C GLU A 805 -8.66 -65.11 -24.94
N THR A 806 -7.55 -65.80 -25.22
CA THR A 806 -7.49 -66.90 -26.21
C THR A 806 -7.11 -68.24 -25.58
N VAL A 807 -7.43 -69.35 -26.28
CA VAL A 807 -7.01 -70.70 -25.87
C VAL A 807 -5.50 -70.84 -25.97
N GLU A 808 -4.90 -70.19 -26.96
CA GLU A 808 -3.48 -70.19 -27.27
C GLU A 808 -2.66 -69.50 -26.16
N GLN A 809 -3.12 -68.34 -25.66
CA GLN A 809 -2.55 -67.67 -24.48
C GLN A 809 -2.58 -68.59 -23.26
N LYS A 810 -3.73 -69.22 -22.97
CA LYS A 810 -3.87 -70.17 -21.86
C LYS A 810 -2.86 -71.32 -21.99
N ALA A 811 -2.77 -71.93 -23.17
CA ALA A 811 -1.88 -73.07 -23.42
C ALA A 811 -0.39 -72.69 -23.26
N LYS A 812 0.02 -71.51 -23.74
CA LYS A 812 1.39 -71.00 -23.54
C LYS A 812 1.70 -70.75 -22.06
N LEU A 813 0.79 -70.12 -21.33
CA LEU A 813 0.95 -69.85 -19.89
C LEU A 813 1.03 -71.16 -19.08
N GLN A 814 0.22 -72.17 -19.43
CA GLN A 814 0.31 -73.52 -18.87
C GLN A 814 1.67 -74.16 -19.14
N ALA A 815 2.19 -74.06 -20.37
CA ALA A 815 3.50 -74.61 -20.73
C ALA A 815 4.66 -73.93 -19.98
N LEU A 816 4.49 -72.67 -19.57
CA LEU A 816 5.44 -71.91 -18.76
C LEU A 816 5.29 -72.17 -17.25
N ASN A 817 4.36 -73.05 -16.84
CA ASN A 817 4.03 -73.34 -15.44
C ASN A 817 3.51 -72.11 -14.66
N CYS A 818 2.78 -71.20 -15.31
CA CYS A 818 2.07 -70.13 -14.61
C CYS A 818 0.93 -70.73 -13.75
N GLU A 819 0.82 -70.35 -12.48
CA GLU A 819 -0.15 -70.95 -11.56
C GLU A 819 -1.60 -70.55 -11.85
N TYR A 820 -1.82 -69.26 -12.14
CA TYR A 820 -3.15 -68.67 -12.24
C TYR A 820 -3.32 -67.81 -13.50
N GLY A 821 -4.54 -67.83 -14.04
CA GLY A 821 -4.96 -67.00 -15.16
C GLY A 821 -6.24 -66.24 -14.85
N GLN A 822 -6.32 -65.01 -15.34
CA GLN A 822 -7.47 -64.13 -15.20
C GLN A 822 -7.72 -63.42 -16.53
N GLY A 823 -8.96 -63.40 -17.00
CA GLY A 823 -9.29 -62.73 -18.26
C GLY A 823 -10.63 -63.14 -18.84
N TYR A 824 -11.00 -62.52 -19.96
CA TYR A 824 -12.32 -62.71 -20.58
C TYR A 824 -12.49 -64.09 -21.22
N PHE A 825 -11.40 -64.83 -21.43
CA PHE A 825 -11.45 -66.24 -21.80
C PHE A 825 -12.25 -67.07 -20.77
N PHE A 826 -12.07 -66.80 -19.48
CA PHE A 826 -12.77 -67.51 -18.40
C PHE A 826 -14.14 -66.91 -18.14
N ALA A 827 -14.17 -65.64 -17.73
CA ALA A 827 -15.39 -64.84 -17.63
C ALA A 827 -15.05 -63.35 -17.57
N LYS A 828 -15.98 -62.53 -18.05
CA LYS A 828 -15.98 -61.09 -17.74
C LYS A 828 -16.31 -60.89 -16.26
N PRO A 829 -16.00 -59.72 -15.66
CA PRO A 829 -16.41 -59.41 -14.29
C PRO A 829 -17.93 -59.61 -14.09
N LEU A 830 -18.30 -60.40 -13.08
CA LEU A 830 -19.65 -60.87 -12.82
C LEU A 830 -20.26 -60.20 -11.58
N ASP A 831 -21.57 -59.99 -11.54
CA ASP A 831 -22.21 -59.66 -10.27
C ASP A 831 -22.16 -60.84 -9.28
N SER A 832 -22.45 -60.59 -8.00
CA SER A 832 -22.36 -61.63 -6.97
C SER A 832 -23.25 -62.84 -7.25
N LYS A 833 -24.43 -62.64 -7.85
CA LYS A 833 -25.38 -63.72 -8.17
C LYS A 833 -24.84 -64.62 -9.28
N THR A 834 -24.31 -64.02 -10.33
CA THR A 834 -23.76 -64.74 -11.49
C THR A 834 -22.45 -65.45 -11.13
N ALA A 835 -21.59 -64.82 -10.32
CA ALA A 835 -20.40 -65.46 -9.76
C ALA A 835 -20.75 -66.66 -8.85
N THR A 836 -21.82 -66.54 -8.04
CA THR A 836 -22.33 -67.64 -7.22
C THR A 836 -22.82 -68.81 -8.07
N ALA A 837 -23.55 -68.53 -9.15
CA ALA A 837 -24.00 -69.57 -10.09
C ALA A 837 -22.82 -70.27 -10.80
N LEU A 838 -21.78 -69.51 -11.16
CA LEU A 838 -20.56 -70.05 -11.74
C LEU A 838 -19.86 -71.03 -10.78
N LEU A 839 -19.69 -70.63 -9.51
CA LEU A 839 -19.18 -71.51 -8.45
C LEU A 839 -20.03 -72.77 -8.30
N GLN A 840 -21.36 -72.62 -8.22
CA GLN A 840 -22.26 -73.76 -8.06
C GLN A 840 -22.14 -74.77 -9.21
N SER A 841 -21.98 -74.30 -10.45
CA SER A 841 -21.80 -75.20 -11.60
C SER A 841 -20.52 -76.03 -11.51
N GLN A 842 -19.44 -75.45 -10.99
CA GLN A 842 -18.16 -76.12 -10.79
C GLN A 842 -18.19 -77.11 -9.62
N PHE A 843 -18.86 -76.78 -8.52
CA PHE A 843 -19.01 -77.69 -7.38
C PHE A 843 -19.90 -78.89 -7.73
N SER A 844 -20.97 -78.67 -8.52
CA SER A 844 -21.88 -79.73 -8.93
C SER A 844 -21.20 -80.78 -9.85
N THR A 845 -20.25 -80.38 -10.69
CA THR A 845 -19.48 -81.29 -11.55
C THR A 845 -18.44 -82.10 -10.78
N LEU A 846 -17.87 -81.56 -9.71
CA LEU A 846 -16.92 -82.26 -8.83
C LEU A 846 -17.59 -83.36 -7.98
N ASP A 847 -18.81 -83.12 -7.49
CA ASP A 847 -19.58 -84.14 -6.74
C ASP A 847 -20.06 -85.31 -7.63
N SER A 848 -20.26 -85.09 -8.94
CA SER A 848 -20.65 -86.18 -9.85
C SER A 848 -19.52 -87.16 -10.22
N CYS A 849 -18.25 -86.73 -10.19
CA CYS A 849 -17.11 -87.62 -10.49
C CYS A 849 -16.73 -88.54 -9.33
N SER A 850 -16.98 -88.15 -8.08
CA SER A 850 -16.58 -88.94 -6.90
C SER A 850 -17.47 -90.17 -6.64
N VAL A 851 -18.59 -90.32 -7.37
CA VAL A 851 -19.49 -91.49 -7.26
C VAL A 851 -19.12 -92.61 -8.24
N GLU A 852 -18.35 -92.36 -9.30
CA GLU A 852 -18.01 -93.39 -10.32
C GLU A 852 -16.73 -94.21 -10.04
N GLU A 853 -15.84 -93.78 -9.13
CA GLU A 853 -14.57 -94.48 -8.86
C GLU A 853 -14.65 -95.60 -7.80
N GLN A 854 -15.81 -95.88 -7.20
CA GLN A 854 -15.98 -96.94 -6.19
C GLN A 854 -16.36 -98.33 -6.74
N TYR A 855 -16.48 -98.50 -8.06
CA TYR A 855 -16.73 -99.80 -8.70
C TYR A 855 -15.74 -100.07 -9.85
N LYS A 856 -14.52 -100.52 -9.51
CA LYS A 856 -13.68 -101.38 -10.37
C LYS A 856 -12.46 -101.91 -9.61
N MET A 857 -12.67 -102.99 -8.85
CA MET A 857 -11.61 -104.01 -8.73
C MET A 857 -11.70 -104.95 -9.94
N PRO A 858 -10.56 -105.34 -10.52
CA PRO A 858 -10.41 -106.70 -11.01
C PRO A 858 -9.32 -107.44 -10.25
N GLN A 859 -9.67 -108.65 -9.86
CA GLN A 859 -8.81 -109.69 -9.31
C GLN A 859 -7.64 -110.02 -10.26
N ALA A 860 -6.43 -110.05 -9.69
CA ALA A 860 -5.64 -111.27 -9.57
C ALA A 860 -4.99 -111.28 -8.18
#